data_AF-A0A833VHL5-F1
#
_entry.id   AF-A0A833VHL5-F1
#
_cell.length_a   1.000
_cell.length_b   1.000
_cell.length_c   1.000
_cell.angle_alpha   90.00
_cell.angle_beta   90.00
_cell.angle_gamma   90.00
#
_symmetry.space_group_name_H-M   'P 1'
#
loop_
_entity.id
_entity.type
_entity.pdbx_description
1 polymer ?
#
loop_
_entity_poly.entity_id
_entity_poly.type
_entity_poly.pdbx_seq_one_letter_code
_entity_poly.pdbx_strand_id
1 'polypeptide(L)'
;MEITIIKNLSVAYINTFALKCAVDLDISGRLQAYGQAMPLNELARSIPIPPEKDSMLGRLMALLVHQGIFAQSEEGYLLTPVSELLLIDGSNMGAFVHNSTNENFIRSWGRLSEVFTDTGASTLFQKANYGKGVWEVLKETSNRGNLFNEAMASHTKPLMRGLVKTYPHIFDGLHSLVDVGGGTGTAVKIIAEAFPGLRCTVFDLPNVVAEASKNDTFDVVGGDMFEKIPPADAIFLKNILHDWSNEDCIRILKRCKEAIESGKSNGGKVIVVDIIIDLESDDPKAVETSLLFDINMMCCFGSKERRKQEWHDIILAAGYSGYKIYPSRLGVDAGFPYNQYLASTFLGPSFNTHIQMEITIIKNLSVAYINTFALKCAVDLDISGRIQAYGQAMPLNELARSIPIPPKKDSMLARLMALLVHQGIFAQSEAGYLLTPVSELLLIDGSNMGAFVHNSTNENFIRSWGRLSEVFTDTGASTLFQKANYGKGVWEVLKETSNRGNLFNEAMASHTKPLMRGLVATYPHIFDGLHSLVDVGGGTGTAVKIIAEAFPGLRCTVFDLPHVVAEASKNDSFDVVGGDMFEKIPPADAIFLKNVLHDWSDEDCVRILKRCKEAIESSKSNGGKVIVVDIIIDLESDDPKAVETSLLFDINMMCCFGSKERNKQEWHNIIMGAGYSGYKICPSRLGVDALIELYP
;
A
#
# COMPACT_ATOMS: atom_id res chain seq x y z
N MET A 1 -19.60 -3.56 -1.21
CA MET A 1 -18.35 -4.29 -0.92
C MET A 1 -17.29 -4.03 -1.98
N GLU A 2 -17.65 -4.04 -3.26
CA GLU A 2 -16.78 -3.87 -4.43
C GLU A 2 -16.11 -2.50 -4.47
N ILE A 3 -16.84 -1.43 -4.12
CA ILE A 3 -16.30 -0.06 -4.00
C ILE A 3 -15.21 0.01 -2.91
N THR A 4 -15.40 -0.71 -1.80
CA THR A 4 -14.44 -0.80 -0.68
C THR A 4 -13.10 -1.36 -1.16
N ILE A 5 -13.12 -2.36 -2.04
CA ILE A 5 -11.91 -2.96 -2.64
C ILE A 5 -11.15 -1.90 -3.46
N ILE A 6 -11.85 -1.16 -4.32
CA ILE A 6 -11.21 -0.08 -5.11
C ILE A 6 -10.68 1.02 -4.20
N LYS A 7 -11.44 1.44 -3.19
CA LYS A 7 -11.01 2.47 -2.21
C LYS A 7 -9.72 2.03 -1.52
N ASN A 8 -9.65 0.83 -0.96
CA ASN A 8 -8.44 0.32 -0.27
C ASN A 8 -7.24 0.25 -1.21
N LEU A 9 -7.42 -0.34 -2.40
CA LEU A 9 -6.33 -0.45 -3.37
C LEU A 9 -5.84 0.93 -3.85
N SER A 10 -6.74 1.90 -4.06
CA SER A 10 -6.40 3.26 -4.50
C SER A 10 -5.50 4.01 -3.51
N VAL A 11 -5.52 3.63 -2.23
CA VAL A 11 -4.70 4.24 -1.17
C VAL A 11 -3.86 3.23 -0.39
N ALA A 12 -3.60 2.04 -0.95
CA ALA A 12 -2.79 1.01 -0.30
C ALA A 12 -1.37 1.47 0.06
N TYR A 13 -0.84 2.51 -0.60
CA TYR A 13 0.41 3.17 -0.19
C TYR A 13 0.38 3.70 1.25
N ILE A 14 -0.79 4.03 1.80
CA ILE A 14 -0.94 4.46 3.21
C ILE A 14 -0.45 3.36 4.14
N ASN A 15 -0.74 2.09 3.84
CA ASN A 15 -0.24 0.96 4.62
C ASN A 15 1.30 0.93 4.66
N THR A 16 1.94 1.19 3.52
CA THR A 16 3.41 1.30 3.42
C THR A 16 3.96 2.43 4.29
N PHE A 17 3.38 3.62 4.18
CA PHE A 17 3.90 4.79 4.89
C PHE A 17 3.52 4.80 6.38
N ALA A 18 2.43 4.14 6.78
CA ALA A 18 2.11 3.89 8.19
C ALA A 18 3.15 2.96 8.83
N LEU A 19 3.52 1.85 8.17
CA LEU A 19 4.59 0.97 8.64
C LEU A 19 5.94 1.72 8.71
N LYS A 20 6.28 2.49 7.67
CA LYS A 20 7.47 3.35 7.69
C LYS A 20 7.44 4.32 8.86
N CYS A 21 6.29 4.96 9.12
CA CYS A 21 6.12 5.88 10.24
C CYS A 21 6.35 5.19 11.59
N ALA A 22 5.88 3.95 11.76
CA ALA A 22 6.13 3.17 12.97
C ALA A 22 7.63 2.89 13.19
N VAL A 23 8.38 2.63 12.10
CA VAL A 23 9.84 2.47 12.13
C VAL A 23 10.54 3.80 12.43
N ASP A 24 10.14 4.90 11.77
CA ASP A 24 10.71 6.23 11.98
C ASP A 24 10.54 6.72 13.43
N LEU A 25 9.42 6.38 14.06
CA LEU A 25 9.11 6.74 15.45
C LEU A 25 9.67 5.74 16.48
N ASP A 26 10.29 4.64 16.02
CA ASP A 26 10.78 3.54 16.85
C ASP A 26 9.72 2.99 17.83
N ILE A 27 8.48 2.77 17.34
CA ILE A 27 7.39 2.30 18.19
C ILE A 27 7.73 0.94 18.81
N SER A 28 8.31 0.02 18.03
CA SER A 28 8.71 -1.30 18.54
C SER A 28 9.75 -1.20 19.66
N GLY A 29 10.81 -0.41 19.49
CA GLY A 29 11.86 -0.25 20.52
C GLY A 29 11.31 0.35 21.81
N ARG A 30 10.35 1.27 21.70
CA ARG A 30 9.69 1.90 22.85
C ARG A 30 8.80 0.92 23.62
N LEU A 31 7.98 0.15 22.91
CA LEU A 31 7.17 -0.90 23.53
C LEU A 31 8.07 -1.95 24.20
N GLN A 32 9.18 -2.35 23.56
CA GLN A 32 10.15 -3.26 24.14
C GLN A 32 10.77 -2.70 25.44
N ALA A 33 11.20 -1.43 25.42
CA ALA A 33 11.83 -0.78 26.56
C ALA A 33 10.88 -0.65 27.77
N TYR A 34 9.58 -0.55 27.53
CA TYR A 34 8.56 -0.49 28.59
C TYR A 34 8.24 -1.86 29.19
N GLY A 35 8.38 -2.94 28.40
CA GLY A 35 8.36 -4.33 28.86
C GLY A 35 6.98 -4.92 29.19
N GLN A 36 5.90 -4.14 29.04
CA GLN A 36 4.51 -4.56 29.27
C GLN A 36 3.56 -3.80 28.32
N ALA A 37 2.24 -4.02 28.43
CA ALA A 37 1.26 -3.25 27.66
C ALA A 37 1.39 -1.75 27.95
N MET A 38 1.64 -0.96 26.91
CA MET A 38 1.91 0.47 27.05
C MET A 38 0.66 1.30 26.71
N PRO A 39 0.10 2.06 27.67
CA PRO A 39 -0.99 2.99 27.40
C PRO A 39 -0.63 4.05 26.34
N LEU A 40 -1.61 4.54 25.58
CA LEU A 40 -1.38 5.54 24.53
C LEU A 40 -0.65 6.79 25.04
N ASN A 41 -1.01 7.27 26.24
CA ASN A 41 -0.38 8.46 26.83
C ASN A 41 1.09 8.22 27.23
N GLU A 42 1.46 6.99 27.61
CA GLU A 42 2.87 6.67 27.89
C GLU A 42 3.65 6.50 26.58
N LEU A 43 3.03 5.90 25.56
CA LEU A 43 3.62 5.81 24.23
C LEU A 43 3.88 7.19 23.65
N ALA A 44 2.89 8.07 23.70
CA ALA A 44 3.02 9.44 23.22
C ALA A 44 4.15 10.20 23.95
N ARG A 45 4.24 10.11 25.29
CA ARG A 45 5.34 10.73 26.06
C ARG A 45 6.72 10.16 25.76
N SER A 46 6.79 8.90 25.37
CA SER A 46 8.07 8.28 25.01
C SER A 46 8.61 8.87 23.71
N ILE A 47 7.73 9.21 22.75
CA ILE A 47 8.09 9.82 21.48
C ILE A 47 8.22 11.34 21.68
N PRO A 48 9.24 12.02 21.12
CA PRO A 48 9.38 13.47 21.24
C PRO A 48 8.35 14.21 20.36
N ILE A 49 7.07 14.12 20.72
CA ILE A 49 5.93 14.71 19.99
C ILE A 49 5.17 15.69 20.91
N PRO A 50 4.53 16.73 20.36
CA PRO A 50 3.70 17.65 21.14
C PRO A 50 2.45 16.96 21.71
N PRO A 51 1.98 17.29 22.93
CA PRO A 51 0.82 16.65 23.56
C PRO A 51 -0.48 16.75 22.74
N GLU A 52 -0.64 17.80 21.93
CA GLU A 52 -1.78 17.95 21.02
C GLU A 52 -1.82 16.90 19.89
N LYS A 53 -0.74 16.13 19.71
CA LYS A 53 -0.64 15.07 18.70
C LYS A 53 -0.94 13.67 19.25
N ASP A 54 -1.18 13.51 20.55
CA ASP A 54 -1.47 12.20 21.18
C ASP A 54 -2.62 11.46 20.49
N SER A 55 -3.69 12.19 20.13
CA SER A 55 -4.84 11.62 19.42
C SER A 55 -4.48 11.12 18.03
N MET A 56 -3.56 11.79 17.33
CA MET A 56 -3.07 11.36 16.03
C MET A 56 -2.30 10.03 16.14
N LEU A 57 -1.53 9.85 17.22
CA LEU A 57 -0.79 8.62 17.44
C LEU A 57 -1.73 7.44 17.67
N GLY A 58 -2.82 7.66 18.43
CA GLY A 58 -3.86 6.65 18.62
C GLY A 58 -4.48 6.19 17.29
N ARG A 59 -4.71 7.13 16.36
CA ARG A 59 -5.24 6.84 15.02
C ARG A 59 -4.26 6.02 14.16
N LEU A 60 -2.97 6.38 14.18
CA LEU A 60 -1.92 5.58 13.53
C LEU A 60 -1.86 4.16 14.13
N MET A 61 -1.90 4.04 15.46
CA MET A 61 -1.88 2.76 16.15
C MET A 61 -3.10 1.90 15.82
N ALA A 62 -4.29 2.49 15.66
CA ALA A 62 -5.49 1.75 15.24
C ALA A 62 -5.29 1.07 13.88
N LEU A 63 -4.70 1.76 12.89
CA LEU A 63 -4.36 1.15 11.60
C LEU A 63 -3.30 0.05 11.73
N LEU A 64 -2.23 0.29 12.50
CA LEU A 64 -1.14 -0.67 12.67
C LEU A 64 -1.57 -1.92 13.45
N VAL A 65 -2.52 -1.78 14.39
CA VAL A 65 -3.16 -2.90 15.10
C VAL A 65 -4.06 -3.68 14.16
N HIS A 66 -4.87 -3.00 13.36
CA HIS A 66 -5.72 -3.64 12.35
C HIS A 66 -4.89 -4.44 11.32
N GLN A 67 -3.71 -3.95 10.94
CA GLN A 67 -2.76 -4.66 10.07
C GLN A 67 -2.05 -5.85 10.75
N GLY A 68 -2.22 -6.02 12.06
CA GLY A 68 -1.56 -7.06 12.85
C GLY A 68 -0.09 -6.81 13.13
N ILE A 69 0.40 -5.57 12.95
CA ILE A 69 1.79 -5.22 13.31
C ILE A 69 1.90 -5.15 14.84
N PHE A 70 0.98 -4.47 15.50
CA PHE A 70 0.91 -4.39 16.96
C PHE A 70 -0.38 -5.05 17.47
N ALA A 71 -0.42 -5.35 18.76
CA ALA A 71 -1.65 -5.80 19.44
C ALA A 71 -2.12 -4.72 20.41
N GLN A 72 -3.41 -4.73 20.74
CA GLN A 72 -4.00 -3.85 21.75
C GLN A 72 -4.76 -4.69 22.78
N SER A 73 -4.53 -4.37 24.05
CA SER A 73 -5.25 -4.90 25.21
C SER A 73 -5.94 -3.75 25.96
N GLU A 74 -6.73 -4.06 26.99
CA GLU A 74 -7.30 -3.04 27.87
C GLU A 74 -6.23 -2.15 28.53
N GLU A 75 -5.04 -2.71 28.79
CA GLU A 75 -3.92 -2.02 29.44
C GLU A 75 -3.08 -1.19 28.46
N GLY A 76 -3.24 -1.39 27.14
CA GLY A 76 -2.50 -0.66 26.10
C GLY A 76 -1.94 -1.53 24.99
N TYR A 77 -0.94 -1.00 24.28
CA TYR A 77 -0.34 -1.61 23.09
C TYR A 77 0.78 -2.58 23.43
N LEU A 78 0.89 -3.64 22.63
CA LEU A 78 1.83 -4.74 22.81
C LEU A 78 2.56 -5.07 21.51
N LEU A 79 3.77 -5.62 21.65
CA LEU A 79 4.49 -6.23 20.53
C LEU A 79 3.78 -7.51 20.08
N THR A 80 3.72 -7.71 18.77
CA THR A 80 3.45 -9.01 18.13
C THR A 80 4.77 -9.59 17.56
N PRO A 81 4.78 -10.87 17.18
CA PRO A 81 5.89 -11.44 16.42
C PRO A 81 6.29 -10.65 15.16
N VAL A 82 5.34 -9.94 14.52
CA VAL A 82 5.62 -9.05 13.38
C VAL A 82 6.42 -7.84 13.83
N SER A 83 5.96 -7.12 14.85
CA SER A 83 6.66 -5.92 15.35
C SER A 83 8.02 -6.21 15.99
N GLU A 84 8.25 -7.41 16.51
CA GLU A 84 9.55 -7.84 17.05
C GLU A 84 10.63 -7.90 15.95
N LEU A 85 10.25 -8.22 14.71
CA LEU A 85 11.19 -8.20 13.58
C LEU A 85 11.70 -6.80 13.23
N LEU A 86 11.01 -5.75 13.66
CA LEU A 86 11.40 -4.35 13.45
C LEU A 86 12.44 -3.86 14.48
N LEU A 87 12.68 -4.59 15.56
CA LEU A 87 13.67 -4.23 16.59
C LEU A 87 15.10 -4.31 16.06
N ILE A 88 15.98 -3.43 16.56
CA ILE A 88 17.42 -3.39 16.25
C ILE A 88 18.08 -4.72 16.64
N ASP A 89 17.81 -5.21 17.86
CA ASP A 89 18.31 -6.50 18.36
C ASP A 89 17.57 -7.71 17.76
N GLY A 90 16.51 -7.47 16.99
CA GLY A 90 15.76 -8.47 16.25
C GLY A 90 16.36 -8.75 14.87
N SER A 91 15.50 -8.77 13.84
CA SER A 91 15.95 -8.86 12.45
C SER A 91 16.35 -7.51 11.86
N ASN A 92 15.97 -6.40 12.52
CA ASN A 92 16.08 -5.03 12.02
C ASN A 92 15.45 -4.87 10.62
N MET A 93 14.25 -5.42 10.43
CA MET A 93 13.50 -5.27 9.18
C MET A 93 13.09 -3.81 8.90
N GLY A 94 13.29 -2.89 9.85
CA GLY A 94 13.17 -1.44 9.64
C GLY A 94 14.04 -0.94 8.48
N ALA A 95 15.27 -1.43 8.34
CA ALA A 95 16.13 -1.10 7.20
C ALA A 95 15.51 -1.53 5.85
N PHE A 96 14.80 -2.66 5.82
CA PHE A 96 14.08 -3.13 4.64
C PHE A 96 12.92 -2.19 4.27
N VAL A 97 12.16 -1.75 5.27
CA VAL A 97 11.09 -0.76 5.10
C VAL A 97 11.65 0.57 4.56
N HIS A 98 12.73 1.07 5.14
CA HIS A 98 13.38 2.32 4.70
C HIS A 98 13.94 2.23 3.29
N ASN A 99 14.55 1.11 2.92
CA ASN A 99 15.05 0.91 1.56
C ASN A 99 13.89 0.84 0.54
N SER A 100 12.82 0.10 0.86
CA SER A 100 11.65 -0.06 -0.02
C SER A 100 10.86 1.23 -0.23
N THR A 101 10.97 2.17 0.72
CA THR A 101 10.32 3.49 0.69
C THR A 101 11.28 4.62 0.31
N ASN A 102 12.51 4.30 -0.10
CA ASN A 102 13.48 5.27 -0.55
C ASN A 102 12.98 6.01 -1.80
N GLU A 103 13.16 7.33 -1.82
CA GLU A 103 12.68 8.21 -2.90
C GLU A 103 13.06 7.72 -4.30
N ASN A 104 14.28 7.18 -4.46
CA ASN A 104 14.78 6.69 -5.75
C ASN A 104 13.95 5.52 -6.30
N PHE A 105 13.42 4.67 -5.42
CA PHE A 105 12.57 3.53 -5.79
C PHE A 105 11.12 3.99 -6.03
N ILE A 106 10.57 4.81 -5.13
CA ILE A 106 9.14 5.17 -5.16
C ILE A 106 8.78 6.16 -6.28
N ARG A 107 9.69 7.07 -6.67
CA ARG A 107 9.40 8.18 -7.62
C ARG A 107 8.91 7.75 -9.00
N SER A 108 9.18 6.50 -9.38
CA SER A 108 8.88 5.97 -10.71
C SER A 108 7.46 5.41 -10.82
N TRP A 109 6.83 5.05 -9.71
CA TRP A 109 5.64 4.19 -9.70
C TRP A 109 4.36 4.83 -10.21
N GLY A 110 4.20 6.15 -10.08
CA GLY A 110 3.07 6.88 -10.68
C GLY A 110 2.96 6.74 -12.20
N ARG A 111 4.05 6.28 -12.84
CA ARG A 111 4.22 6.12 -14.29
C ARG A 111 4.27 4.65 -14.72
N LEU A 112 3.75 3.71 -13.91
CA LEU A 112 3.81 2.27 -14.19
C LEU A 112 3.29 1.89 -15.59
N SER A 113 2.26 2.56 -16.09
CA SER A 113 1.71 2.36 -17.43
C SER A 113 2.72 2.61 -18.56
N GLU A 114 3.72 3.46 -18.34
CA GLU A 114 4.80 3.71 -19.32
C GLU A 114 5.72 2.51 -19.53
N VAL A 115 5.74 1.56 -18.59
CA VAL A 115 6.42 0.28 -18.79
C VAL A 115 5.88 -0.42 -20.02
N PHE A 116 4.61 -0.22 -20.37
CA PHE A 116 3.96 -0.88 -21.50
C PHE A 116 4.00 -0.05 -22.78
N THR A 117 3.84 1.27 -22.69
CA THR A 117 3.73 2.13 -23.87
C THR A 117 5.06 2.61 -24.42
N ASP A 118 6.12 2.66 -23.60
CA ASP A 118 7.41 3.13 -24.08
C ASP A 118 8.09 2.12 -25.02
N THR A 119 8.78 2.60 -26.05
CA THR A 119 9.59 1.80 -26.97
C THR A 119 11.08 1.76 -26.57
N GLY A 120 11.50 2.58 -25.60
CA GLY A 120 12.86 2.64 -25.09
C GLY A 120 13.32 1.37 -24.37
N ALA A 121 14.64 1.18 -24.30
CA ALA A 121 15.28 0.06 -23.60
C ALA A 121 15.47 0.31 -22.08
N SER A 122 15.23 1.53 -21.61
CA SER A 122 15.45 1.91 -20.21
C SER A 122 14.33 1.41 -19.31
N THR A 123 14.69 0.94 -18.10
CA THR A 123 13.72 0.61 -17.05
C THR A 123 13.00 1.85 -16.55
N LEU A 124 11.84 1.67 -15.91
CA LEU A 124 11.10 2.78 -15.32
C LEU A 124 11.92 3.49 -14.23
N PHE A 125 12.67 2.71 -13.45
CA PHE A 125 13.64 3.25 -12.50
C PHE A 125 14.68 4.12 -13.19
N GLN A 126 15.33 3.65 -14.26
CA GLN A 126 16.34 4.44 -14.99
C GLN A 126 15.80 5.79 -15.44
N LYS A 127 14.60 5.81 -16.03
CA LYS A 127 13.95 7.06 -16.46
C LYS A 127 13.72 8.03 -15.32
N ALA A 128 13.26 7.53 -14.18
CA ALA A 128 13.01 8.37 -13.02
C ALA A 128 14.31 8.84 -12.34
N ASN A 129 15.41 8.11 -12.56
CA ASN A 129 16.72 8.32 -11.95
C ASN A 129 17.75 8.90 -12.95
N TYR A 130 17.33 9.81 -13.85
CA TYR A 130 18.20 10.52 -14.80
C TYR A 130 19.06 9.59 -15.69
N GLY A 131 18.50 8.45 -16.10
CA GLY A 131 19.14 7.44 -16.93
C GLY A 131 19.94 6.38 -16.17
N LYS A 132 20.10 6.53 -14.85
CA LYS A 132 20.97 5.66 -14.03
C LYS A 132 20.23 4.43 -13.52
N GLY A 133 20.84 3.25 -13.66
CA GLY A 133 20.31 2.01 -13.10
C GLY A 133 20.40 1.96 -11.58
N VAL A 134 19.74 0.98 -10.95
CA VAL A 134 19.74 0.78 -9.49
C VAL A 134 21.17 0.75 -8.95
N TRP A 135 22.03 -0.07 -9.55
CA TRP A 135 23.41 -0.24 -9.13
C TRP A 135 24.27 1.03 -9.26
N GLU A 136 23.98 1.88 -10.25
CA GLU A 136 24.68 3.16 -10.41
C GLU A 136 24.26 4.17 -9.34
N VAL A 137 22.95 4.25 -9.05
CA VAL A 137 22.40 5.15 -8.02
C VAL A 137 22.90 4.80 -6.62
N LEU A 138 23.02 3.51 -6.32
CA LEU A 138 23.54 3.02 -5.03
C LEU A 138 25.03 3.34 -4.84
N LYS A 139 25.81 3.46 -5.93
CA LYS A 139 27.24 3.81 -5.88
C LYS A 139 27.51 5.30 -5.65
N GLU A 140 26.52 6.17 -5.86
CA GLU A 140 26.74 7.62 -5.80
C GLU A 140 27.10 8.12 -4.39
N THR A 141 26.50 7.52 -3.35
CA THR A 141 26.76 7.89 -1.96
C THR A 141 26.84 6.65 -1.09
N SER A 142 27.85 6.61 -0.22
CA SER A 142 28.04 5.50 0.73
C SER A 142 26.80 5.26 1.59
N ASN A 143 26.07 6.31 1.96
CA ASN A 143 24.82 6.17 2.73
C ASN A 143 23.75 5.34 1.99
N ARG A 144 23.61 5.49 0.66
CA ARG A 144 22.63 4.71 -0.12
C ARG A 144 23.03 3.25 -0.23
N GLY A 145 24.30 2.98 -0.55
CA GLY A 145 24.84 1.63 -0.57
C GLY A 145 24.71 0.92 0.78
N ASN A 146 25.03 1.64 1.86
CA ASN A 146 24.92 1.12 3.23
C ASN A 146 23.49 0.75 3.60
N LEU A 147 22.51 1.63 3.35
CA LEU A 147 21.10 1.34 3.63
C LEU A 147 20.62 0.11 2.83
N PHE A 148 21.00 0.00 1.56
CA PHE A 148 20.65 -1.17 0.74
C PHE A 148 21.27 -2.46 1.31
N ASN A 149 22.56 -2.41 1.67
CA ASN A 149 23.26 -3.55 2.26
C ASN A 149 22.64 -3.97 3.60
N GLU A 150 22.26 -3.02 4.45
CA GLU A 150 21.57 -3.27 5.72
C GLU A 150 20.18 -3.89 5.50
N ALA A 151 19.42 -3.38 4.52
CA ALA A 151 18.13 -3.93 4.12
C ALA A 151 18.24 -5.37 3.59
N MET A 152 19.27 -5.67 2.80
CA MET A 152 19.53 -7.03 2.34
C MET A 152 19.95 -7.93 3.50
N ALA A 153 20.76 -7.43 4.43
CA ALA A 153 21.17 -8.17 5.61
C ALA A 153 19.99 -8.49 6.55
N SER A 154 19.10 -7.54 6.80
CA SER A 154 17.94 -7.73 7.69
C SER A 154 16.98 -8.81 7.18
N HIS A 155 16.72 -8.85 5.87
CA HIS A 155 15.96 -9.92 5.24
C HIS A 155 16.72 -11.26 5.21
N THR A 156 18.05 -11.21 4.99
CA THR A 156 18.88 -12.42 4.88
C THR A 156 18.99 -13.19 6.20
N LYS A 157 19.12 -12.50 7.34
CA LYS A 157 19.33 -13.13 8.65
C LYS A 157 18.29 -14.20 9.01
N PRO A 158 16.97 -13.90 9.09
CA PRO A 158 15.99 -14.88 9.49
C PRO A 158 15.78 -15.98 8.43
N LEU A 159 15.85 -15.62 7.14
CA LEU A 159 15.74 -16.58 6.04
C LEU A 159 16.87 -17.62 6.08
N MET A 160 18.12 -17.18 6.16
CA MET A 160 19.27 -18.07 6.10
C MET A 160 19.39 -18.92 7.37
N ARG A 161 19.08 -18.39 8.56
CA ARG A 161 19.03 -19.18 9.80
C ARG A 161 18.01 -20.31 9.71
N GLY A 162 16.83 -20.03 9.17
CA GLY A 162 15.83 -21.06 8.92
C GLY A 162 16.31 -22.10 7.91
N LEU A 163 16.90 -21.64 6.80
CA LEU A 163 17.33 -22.49 5.69
C LEU A 163 18.42 -23.48 6.10
N VAL A 164 19.49 -23.02 6.74
CA VAL A 164 20.61 -23.90 7.15
C VAL A 164 20.18 -24.95 8.17
N LYS A 165 19.18 -24.63 8.99
CA LYS A 165 18.60 -25.56 9.97
C LYS A 165 17.62 -26.55 9.34
N THR A 166 16.82 -26.12 8.37
CA THR A 166 15.79 -26.96 7.74
C THR A 166 16.41 -27.88 6.69
N TYR A 167 17.44 -27.41 5.97
CA TYR A 167 18.07 -28.13 4.87
C TYR A 167 19.61 -28.23 5.04
N PRO A 168 20.12 -28.74 6.17
CA PRO A 168 21.56 -28.83 6.41
C PRO A 168 22.25 -29.72 5.36
N HIS A 169 21.55 -30.76 4.90
CA HIS A 169 22.04 -31.71 3.91
C HIS A 169 22.39 -31.08 2.55
N ILE A 170 21.92 -29.87 2.25
CA ILE A 170 22.32 -29.14 1.03
C ILE A 170 23.83 -28.86 1.05
N PHE A 171 24.41 -28.66 2.24
CA PHE A 171 25.81 -28.32 2.46
C PHE A 171 26.72 -29.53 2.68
N ASP A 172 26.17 -30.74 2.76
CA ASP A 172 26.93 -31.97 2.98
C ASP A 172 27.97 -32.20 1.88
N GLY A 173 29.18 -32.58 2.31
CA GLY A 173 30.31 -32.92 1.45
C GLY A 173 31.00 -31.72 0.80
N LEU A 174 30.61 -30.48 1.12
CA LEU A 174 31.26 -29.27 0.62
C LEU A 174 32.49 -28.92 1.47
N HIS A 175 33.61 -28.58 0.82
CA HIS A 175 34.80 -28.05 1.48
C HIS A 175 35.02 -26.56 1.19
N SER A 176 34.48 -26.07 0.07
CA SER A 176 34.53 -24.65 -0.32
C SER A 176 33.22 -24.15 -0.93
N LEU A 177 32.83 -22.93 -0.58
CA LEU A 177 31.64 -22.25 -1.09
C LEU A 177 31.96 -20.80 -1.46
N VAL A 178 31.51 -20.35 -2.63
CA VAL A 178 31.59 -18.95 -3.06
C VAL A 178 30.18 -18.36 -3.13
N ASP A 179 29.93 -17.31 -2.35
CA ASP A 179 28.70 -16.50 -2.37
C ASP A 179 28.85 -15.35 -3.37
N VAL A 180 28.17 -15.46 -4.50
CA VAL A 180 28.25 -14.51 -5.61
C VAL A 180 27.19 -13.43 -5.42
N GLY A 181 27.61 -12.16 -5.44
CA GLY A 181 26.77 -11.04 -5.04
C GLY A 181 26.50 -11.01 -3.52
N GLY A 182 27.44 -11.54 -2.73
CA GLY A 182 27.26 -11.73 -1.29
C GLY A 182 27.27 -10.43 -0.46
N GLY A 183 27.52 -9.27 -1.07
CA GLY A 183 27.52 -7.97 -0.40
C GLY A 183 28.46 -7.92 0.80
N THR A 184 27.88 -7.69 1.99
CA THR A 184 28.60 -7.63 3.26
C THR A 184 28.88 -9.01 3.89
N GLY A 185 28.50 -10.10 3.23
CA GLY A 185 28.76 -11.48 3.67
C GLY A 185 27.80 -12.01 4.74
N THR A 186 26.62 -11.41 4.89
CA THR A 186 25.65 -11.82 5.93
C THR A 186 25.21 -13.28 5.79
N ALA A 187 24.93 -13.75 4.58
CA ALA A 187 24.55 -15.14 4.33
C ALA A 187 25.70 -16.10 4.63
N VAL A 188 26.89 -15.82 4.08
CA VAL A 188 28.10 -16.60 4.32
C VAL A 188 28.45 -16.71 5.79
N LYS A 189 28.32 -15.64 6.58
CA LYS A 189 28.59 -15.69 8.02
C LYS A 189 27.72 -16.74 8.70
N ILE A 190 26.42 -16.77 8.41
CA ILE A 190 25.48 -17.75 8.98
C ILE A 190 25.82 -19.18 8.52
N ILE A 191 26.19 -19.35 7.25
CA ILE A 191 26.62 -20.64 6.71
C ILE A 191 27.91 -21.12 7.38
N ALA A 192 28.92 -20.27 7.51
CA ALA A 192 30.21 -20.59 8.14
C ALA A 192 30.05 -20.92 9.63
N GLU A 193 29.16 -20.22 10.35
CA GLU A 193 28.80 -20.53 11.74
C GLU A 193 28.12 -21.91 11.87
N ALA A 194 27.21 -22.25 10.94
CA ALA A 194 26.53 -23.55 10.93
C ALA A 194 27.44 -24.71 10.48
N PHE A 195 28.45 -24.42 9.64
CA PHE A 195 29.36 -25.40 9.06
C PHE A 195 30.83 -24.97 9.20
N PRO A 196 31.44 -25.06 10.40
CA PRO A 196 32.78 -24.51 10.68
C PRO A 196 33.93 -25.07 9.83
N GLY A 197 33.73 -26.22 9.17
CA GLY A 197 34.71 -26.83 8.27
C GLY A 197 34.62 -26.36 6.82
N LEU A 198 33.60 -25.55 6.47
CA LEU A 198 33.38 -25.05 5.13
C LEU A 198 34.17 -23.75 4.92
N ARG A 199 35.09 -23.74 3.95
CA ARG A 199 35.79 -22.51 3.55
C ARG A 199 34.86 -21.66 2.69
N CYS A 200 34.44 -20.51 3.21
CA CYS A 200 33.56 -19.62 2.49
C CYS A 200 34.31 -18.42 1.90
N THR A 201 33.88 -17.97 0.72
CA THR A 201 34.34 -16.75 0.05
C THR A 201 33.14 -15.89 -0.32
N VAL A 202 33.16 -14.60 0.01
CA VAL A 202 32.23 -13.60 -0.53
C VAL A 202 32.84 -13.02 -1.81
N PHE A 203 32.10 -13.09 -2.91
CA PHE A 203 32.50 -12.57 -4.21
C PHE A 203 31.50 -11.51 -4.69
N ASP A 204 31.95 -10.27 -4.86
CA ASP A 204 31.12 -9.16 -5.32
C ASP A 204 31.96 -8.14 -6.10
N LEU A 205 31.34 -7.10 -6.64
CA LEU A 205 32.03 -6.04 -7.35
C LEU A 205 33.10 -5.40 -6.45
N PRO A 206 34.27 -5.00 -7.00
CA PRO A 206 35.39 -4.47 -6.20
C PRO A 206 35.02 -3.33 -5.26
N ASN A 207 34.08 -2.46 -5.65
CA ASN A 207 33.63 -1.35 -4.81
C ASN A 207 32.73 -1.78 -3.64
N VAL A 208 32.00 -2.90 -3.77
CA VAL A 208 31.12 -3.44 -2.72
C VAL A 208 31.96 -4.15 -1.67
N VAL A 209 32.89 -5.00 -2.09
CA VAL A 209 33.78 -5.71 -1.16
C VAL A 209 34.83 -4.83 -0.50
N ALA A 210 35.16 -3.66 -1.07
CA ALA A 210 36.04 -2.68 -0.42
C ALA A 210 35.46 -2.14 0.89
N GLU A 211 34.12 -2.16 1.03
CA GLU A 211 33.39 -1.75 2.22
C GLU A 211 33.08 -2.93 3.15
N ALA A 212 33.26 -4.17 2.69
CA ALA A 212 33.14 -5.35 3.54
C ALA A 212 34.22 -5.29 4.62
N SER A 213 33.79 -5.29 5.89
CA SER A 213 34.70 -5.27 7.03
C SER A 213 35.67 -6.44 6.94
N LYS A 214 36.96 -6.21 7.24
CA LYS A 214 37.92 -7.32 7.43
C LYS A 214 37.31 -8.34 8.38
N ASN A 215 37.18 -9.56 7.92
CA ASN A 215 36.57 -10.64 8.66
C ASN A 215 37.46 -11.87 8.58
N ASP A 216 37.72 -12.50 9.72
CA ASP A 216 38.55 -13.70 9.83
C ASP A 216 37.78 -15.00 9.51
N THR A 217 36.45 -14.91 9.30
CA THR A 217 35.56 -16.08 9.09
C THR A 217 35.37 -16.49 7.64
N PHE A 218 35.66 -15.61 6.67
CA PHE A 218 35.54 -15.91 5.23
C PHE A 218 36.47 -15.05 4.40
N ASP A 219 36.85 -15.56 3.23
CA ASP A 219 37.62 -14.81 2.24
C ASP A 219 36.73 -13.79 1.52
N VAL A 220 37.32 -12.68 1.06
CA VAL A 220 36.61 -11.65 0.29
C VAL A 220 37.35 -11.40 -1.02
N VAL A 221 36.64 -11.50 -2.15
CA VAL A 221 37.21 -11.38 -3.50
C VAL A 221 36.38 -10.40 -4.32
N GLY A 222 37.05 -9.39 -4.88
CA GLY A 222 36.42 -8.44 -5.81
C GLY A 222 36.48 -8.93 -7.26
N GLY A 223 35.36 -8.87 -7.98
CA GLY A 223 35.32 -9.14 -9.43
C GLY A 223 33.91 -9.04 -10.02
N ASP A 224 33.79 -9.37 -11.30
CA ASP A 224 32.51 -9.37 -12.03
C ASP A 224 32.08 -10.82 -12.34
N MET A 225 30.88 -11.19 -11.89
CA MET A 225 30.30 -12.52 -12.10
C MET A 225 30.05 -12.87 -13.57
N PHE A 226 29.92 -11.87 -14.46
CA PHE A 226 29.79 -12.09 -15.89
C PHE A 226 31.15 -12.41 -16.55
N GLU A 227 32.24 -11.99 -15.94
CA GLU A 227 33.59 -12.26 -16.42
C GLU A 227 34.12 -13.59 -15.87
N LYS A 228 34.24 -13.71 -14.54
CA LYS A 228 34.83 -14.90 -13.89
C LYS A 228 34.39 -15.01 -12.43
N ILE A 229 33.98 -16.21 -12.04
CA ILE A 229 33.67 -16.56 -10.66
C ILE A 229 34.83 -17.40 -10.07
N PRO A 230 35.28 -17.14 -8.82
CA PRO A 230 36.32 -17.96 -8.16
C PRO A 230 35.93 -19.44 -8.06
N PRO A 231 36.89 -20.39 -8.19
CA PRO A 231 36.58 -21.81 -8.13
C PRO A 231 36.21 -22.26 -6.71
N ALA A 232 35.19 -23.11 -6.59
CA ALA A 232 34.72 -23.71 -5.33
C ALA A 232 33.87 -24.96 -5.58
N ASP A 233 33.63 -25.75 -4.52
CA ASP A 233 32.76 -26.93 -4.60
C ASP A 233 31.28 -26.56 -4.76
N ALA A 234 30.89 -25.41 -4.21
CA ALA A 234 29.57 -24.84 -4.44
C ALA A 234 29.62 -23.34 -4.75
N ILE A 235 28.72 -22.93 -5.65
CA ILE A 235 28.40 -21.53 -5.87
C ILE A 235 27.04 -21.24 -5.26
N PHE A 236 26.97 -20.24 -4.39
CA PHE A 236 25.76 -19.81 -3.73
C PHE A 236 25.30 -18.47 -4.32
N LEU A 237 24.01 -18.38 -4.66
CA LEU A 237 23.35 -17.20 -5.23
C LEU A 237 22.07 -16.96 -4.44
N LYS A 238 21.97 -15.85 -3.72
CA LYS A 238 20.74 -15.46 -3.01
C LYS A 238 20.20 -14.15 -3.57
N ASN A 239 18.98 -14.17 -4.11
CA ASN A 239 18.33 -12.98 -4.68
C ASN A 239 19.28 -12.27 -5.66
N ILE A 240 19.83 -13.05 -6.60
CA ILE A 240 20.74 -12.54 -7.64
C ILE A 240 20.08 -12.72 -9.00
N LEU A 241 19.63 -13.92 -9.31
CA LEU A 241 19.10 -14.25 -10.64
C LEU A 241 17.79 -13.50 -10.92
N HIS A 242 17.03 -13.10 -9.91
CA HIS A 242 15.87 -12.24 -10.10
C HIS A 242 16.19 -10.83 -10.61
N ASP A 243 17.42 -10.32 -10.45
CA ASP A 243 17.81 -8.99 -10.94
C ASP A 243 18.08 -8.98 -12.46
N TRP A 244 18.15 -10.15 -13.09
CA TRP A 244 18.68 -10.31 -14.44
C TRP A 244 17.69 -10.95 -15.41
N SER A 245 17.89 -10.67 -16.69
CA SER A 245 17.15 -11.31 -17.80
C SER A 245 17.39 -12.82 -17.83
N ASN A 246 16.55 -13.58 -18.56
CA ASN A 246 16.76 -15.02 -18.71
C ASN A 246 18.10 -15.33 -19.38
N GLU A 247 18.48 -14.54 -20.38
CA GLU A 247 19.74 -14.65 -21.11
C GLU A 247 20.95 -14.42 -20.18
N ASP A 248 20.86 -13.39 -19.33
CA ASP A 248 21.91 -13.08 -18.36
C ASP A 248 21.97 -14.13 -17.24
N CYS A 249 20.83 -14.65 -16.76
CA CYS A 249 20.81 -15.77 -15.81
C CYS A 249 21.49 -17.00 -16.38
N ILE A 250 21.21 -17.36 -17.64
CA ILE A 250 21.87 -18.48 -18.31
C ILE A 250 23.39 -18.24 -18.38
N ARG A 251 23.83 -17.01 -18.66
CA ARG A 251 25.25 -16.63 -18.67
C ARG A 251 25.88 -16.77 -17.28
N ILE A 252 25.23 -16.28 -16.23
CA ILE A 252 25.69 -16.39 -14.83
C ILE A 252 25.80 -17.86 -14.42
N LEU A 253 24.77 -18.66 -14.69
CA LEU A 253 24.76 -20.09 -14.38
C LEU A 253 25.89 -20.84 -15.12
N LYS A 254 26.17 -20.51 -16.39
CA LYS A 254 27.33 -21.07 -17.10
C LYS A 254 28.67 -20.71 -16.42
N ARG A 255 28.83 -19.47 -15.95
CA ARG A 255 30.01 -19.07 -15.15
C ARG A 255 30.11 -19.83 -13.83
N CYS A 256 28.99 -20.10 -13.17
CA CYS A 256 28.97 -20.91 -11.96
C CYS A 256 29.45 -22.34 -12.26
N LYS A 257 29.00 -22.93 -13.37
CA LYS A 257 29.44 -24.24 -13.83
C LYS A 257 30.95 -24.27 -14.11
N GLU A 258 31.47 -23.29 -14.84
CA GLU A 258 32.92 -23.17 -15.12
C GLU A 258 33.75 -23.04 -13.83
N ALA A 259 33.26 -22.30 -12.83
CA ALA A 259 33.91 -22.17 -11.53
C ALA A 259 33.95 -23.50 -10.76
N ILE A 260 32.89 -24.29 -10.83
CA ILE A 260 32.83 -25.63 -10.21
C ILE A 260 33.77 -26.61 -10.94
N GLU A 261 33.73 -26.64 -12.28
CA GLU A 261 34.54 -27.55 -13.09
C GLU A 261 36.05 -27.24 -13.04
N SER A 262 36.41 -25.98 -12.81
CA SER A 262 37.81 -25.58 -12.58
C SER A 262 38.29 -25.84 -11.14
N GLY A 263 37.38 -26.21 -10.24
CA GLY A 263 37.68 -26.69 -8.90
C GLY A 263 38.30 -28.09 -8.87
N LYS A 264 38.63 -28.57 -7.66
CA LYS A 264 39.20 -29.91 -7.46
C LYS A 264 38.18 -30.97 -7.04
N SER A 265 36.89 -30.62 -6.93
CA SER A 265 35.85 -31.52 -6.45
C SER A 265 35.19 -32.31 -7.58
N ASN A 266 34.92 -33.59 -7.29
CA ASN A 266 34.02 -34.41 -8.09
C ASN A 266 32.60 -34.22 -7.57
N GLY A 267 31.75 -33.50 -8.31
CA GLY A 267 30.31 -33.38 -8.01
C GLY A 267 29.87 -32.09 -7.30
N GLY A 268 30.49 -30.95 -7.61
CA GLY A 268 30.06 -29.65 -7.09
C GLY A 268 28.67 -29.22 -7.56
N LYS A 269 28.08 -28.21 -6.89
CA LYS A 269 26.67 -27.81 -7.10
C LYS A 269 26.46 -26.29 -7.05
N VAL A 270 25.42 -25.80 -7.71
CA VAL A 270 24.94 -24.42 -7.51
C VAL A 270 23.75 -24.44 -6.57
N ILE A 271 23.77 -23.57 -5.56
CA ILE A 271 22.69 -23.38 -4.59
C ILE A 271 22.07 -22.01 -4.88
N VAL A 272 20.80 -22.00 -5.26
CA VAL A 272 20.04 -20.77 -5.54
C VAL A 272 18.96 -20.60 -4.49
N VAL A 273 18.92 -19.43 -3.86
CA VAL A 273 17.86 -19.00 -2.95
C VAL A 273 17.18 -17.79 -3.59
N ASP A 274 16.01 -18.00 -4.17
CA ASP A 274 15.29 -16.96 -4.91
C ASP A 274 13.78 -17.16 -4.78
N ILE A 275 12.99 -16.15 -5.18
CA ILE A 275 11.53 -16.23 -5.14
C ILE A 275 11.03 -17.10 -6.30
N ILE A 276 10.08 -17.99 -5.99
CA ILE A 276 9.35 -18.78 -6.99
C ILE A 276 7.90 -18.37 -6.94
N ILE A 277 7.34 -17.98 -8.09
CA ILE A 277 5.90 -17.71 -8.22
C ILE A 277 5.17 -19.05 -8.26
N ASP A 278 4.40 -19.34 -7.21
CA ASP A 278 3.58 -20.55 -7.07
C ASP A 278 2.11 -20.16 -6.88
N LEU A 279 1.39 -19.95 -7.98
CA LEU A 279 -0.01 -19.50 -7.94
C LEU A 279 -0.97 -20.53 -7.31
N GLU A 280 -0.51 -21.77 -7.13
CA GLU A 280 -1.26 -22.88 -6.52
C GLU A 280 -0.98 -23.02 -5.01
N SER A 281 -0.16 -22.13 -4.43
CA SER A 281 0.15 -22.13 -3.00
C SER A 281 -1.11 -21.94 -2.15
N ASP A 282 -1.15 -22.63 -1.01
CA ASP A 282 -2.20 -22.52 0.01
C ASP A 282 -2.04 -21.26 0.89
N ASP A 283 -0.88 -20.59 0.82
CA ASP A 283 -0.63 -19.29 1.45
C ASP A 283 -0.86 -18.14 0.45
N PRO A 284 -2.03 -17.47 0.47
CA PRO A 284 -2.32 -16.38 -0.45
C PRO A 284 -1.41 -15.15 -0.24
N LYS A 285 -0.91 -14.90 0.99
CA LYS A 285 -0.02 -13.76 1.25
C LYS A 285 1.35 -13.99 0.62
N ALA A 286 1.85 -15.21 0.64
CA ALA A 286 3.09 -15.58 -0.04
C ALA A 286 2.95 -15.46 -1.57
N VAL A 287 1.79 -15.84 -2.13
CA VAL A 287 1.48 -15.60 -3.55
C VAL A 287 1.52 -14.10 -3.85
N GLU A 288 0.82 -13.29 -3.06
CA GLU A 288 0.84 -11.83 -3.18
C GLU A 288 2.26 -11.28 -3.13
N THR A 289 3.09 -11.70 -2.16
CA THR A 289 4.50 -11.28 -2.07
C THR A 289 5.24 -11.59 -3.35
N SER A 290 5.11 -12.80 -3.90
CA SER A 290 5.83 -13.19 -5.11
C SER A 290 5.42 -12.34 -6.32
N LEU A 291 4.14 -12.00 -6.45
CA LEU A 291 3.60 -11.17 -7.52
C LEU A 291 4.02 -9.69 -7.36
N LEU A 292 3.97 -9.17 -6.14
CA LEU A 292 4.43 -7.82 -5.82
C LEU A 292 5.92 -7.62 -6.17
N PHE A 293 6.76 -8.58 -5.77
CA PHE A 293 8.18 -8.54 -6.10
C PHE A 293 8.43 -8.76 -7.58
N ASP A 294 7.61 -9.55 -8.27
CA ASP A 294 7.69 -9.66 -9.72
C ASP A 294 7.43 -8.31 -10.41
N ILE A 295 6.40 -7.57 -10.01
CA ILE A 295 6.17 -6.21 -10.53
C ILE A 295 7.32 -5.27 -10.15
N ASN A 296 7.89 -5.39 -8.94
CA ASN A 296 9.06 -4.62 -8.55
C ASN A 296 10.28 -4.89 -9.44
N MET A 297 10.56 -6.17 -9.73
CA MET A 297 11.64 -6.59 -10.63
C MET A 297 11.44 -6.04 -12.05
N MET A 298 10.20 -6.05 -12.54
CA MET A 298 9.82 -5.45 -13.81
C MET A 298 10.19 -3.95 -13.90
N CYS A 299 9.89 -3.19 -12.84
CA CYS A 299 10.02 -1.74 -12.84
C CYS A 299 11.45 -1.27 -12.60
N CYS A 300 12.14 -1.93 -11.67
CA CYS A 300 13.47 -1.53 -11.22
C CYS A 300 14.57 -2.03 -12.15
N PHE A 301 14.52 -3.31 -12.50
CA PHE A 301 15.61 -4.02 -13.17
C PHE A 301 15.28 -4.44 -14.61
N GLY A 302 14.00 -4.36 -15.01
CA GLY A 302 13.56 -4.91 -16.30
C GLY A 302 13.63 -6.44 -16.33
N SER A 303 13.64 -7.07 -15.16
CA SER A 303 13.76 -8.52 -14.94
C SER A 303 12.43 -9.10 -14.44
N LYS A 304 12.46 -10.28 -13.78
CA LYS A 304 11.28 -10.97 -13.28
C LYS A 304 11.57 -11.96 -12.16
N GLU A 305 10.56 -12.19 -11.33
CA GLU A 305 10.43 -13.42 -10.56
C GLU A 305 9.89 -14.52 -11.47
N ARG A 306 10.27 -15.77 -11.21
CA ARG A 306 10.06 -16.88 -12.15
C ARG A 306 9.16 -17.96 -11.58
N ARG A 307 8.34 -18.55 -12.44
CA ARG A 307 7.61 -19.78 -12.15
C ARG A 307 8.54 -20.99 -12.21
N LYS A 308 8.11 -22.12 -11.63
CA LYS A 308 8.85 -23.39 -11.63
C LYS A 308 9.30 -23.83 -13.03
N GLN A 309 8.44 -23.67 -14.04
CA GLN A 309 8.79 -24.01 -15.43
C GLN A 309 9.86 -23.08 -16.01
N GLU A 310 9.80 -21.79 -15.74
CA GLU A 310 10.80 -20.85 -16.25
C GLU A 310 12.17 -21.09 -15.60
N TRP A 311 12.20 -21.48 -14.33
CA TRP A 311 13.40 -21.96 -13.65
C TRP A 311 13.96 -23.22 -14.32
N HIS A 312 13.10 -24.20 -14.63
CA HIS A 312 13.49 -25.41 -15.37
C HIS A 312 14.20 -25.06 -16.69
N ASP A 313 13.58 -24.18 -17.48
CA ASP A 313 14.07 -23.82 -18.81
C ASP A 313 15.45 -23.15 -18.76
N ILE A 314 15.67 -22.19 -17.85
CA ILE A 314 16.97 -21.51 -17.74
C ILE A 314 18.07 -22.43 -17.19
N ILE A 315 17.74 -23.35 -16.27
CA ILE A 315 18.69 -24.31 -15.72
C ILE A 315 19.16 -25.30 -16.79
N LEU A 316 18.24 -25.83 -17.59
CA LEU A 316 18.58 -26.72 -18.70
C LEU A 316 19.37 -25.98 -19.80
N ALA A 317 18.96 -24.76 -20.15
CA ALA A 317 19.66 -23.94 -21.14
C ALA A 317 21.09 -23.56 -20.70
N ALA A 318 21.35 -23.51 -19.39
CA ALA A 318 22.69 -23.34 -18.82
C ALA A 318 23.54 -24.62 -18.83
N GLY A 319 22.96 -25.78 -19.19
CA GLY A 319 23.67 -27.04 -19.36
C GLY A 319 23.80 -27.88 -18.09
N TYR A 320 22.87 -27.73 -17.15
CA TYR A 320 22.74 -28.61 -15.98
C TYR A 320 21.84 -29.80 -16.31
N SER A 321 22.24 -31.00 -15.89
CA SER A 321 21.52 -32.25 -16.18
C SER A 321 20.41 -32.58 -15.17
N GLY A 322 20.34 -31.86 -14.05
CA GLY A 322 19.31 -32.04 -13.03
C GLY A 322 19.35 -30.96 -11.94
N TYR A 323 18.23 -30.79 -11.25
CA TYR A 323 18.09 -29.87 -10.13
C TYR A 323 17.03 -30.40 -9.15
N LYS A 324 17.01 -29.82 -7.94
CA LYS A 324 15.98 -30.08 -6.92
C LYS A 324 15.47 -28.73 -6.43
N ILE A 325 14.16 -28.61 -6.26
CA ILE A 325 13.53 -27.45 -5.63
C ILE A 325 13.12 -27.84 -4.22
N TYR A 326 13.54 -27.04 -3.24
CA TYR A 326 13.13 -27.18 -1.85
C TYR A 326 12.19 -26.03 -1.51
N PRO A 327 10.96 -26.30 -1.04
CA PRO A 327 10.04 -25.23 -0.65
C PRO A 327 10.58 -24.50 0.59
N SER A 328 10.36 -23.19 0.72
CA SER A 328 10.80 -22.42 1.88
C SER A 328 9.88 -22.60 3.10
N ARG A 329 9.44 -23.83 3.41
CA ARG A 329 8.66 -24.13 4.63
C ARG A 329 9.61 -24.24 5.82
N LEU A 330 10.02 -23.10 6.35
CA LEU A 330 10.96 -23.02 7.47
C LEU A 330 10.23 -23.31 8.80
N GLY A 331 10.58 -24.43 9.43
CA GLY A 331 10.10 -24.79 10.77
C GLY A 331 10.75 -23.94 11.87
N VAL A 332 9.99 -23.64 12.93
CA VAL A 332 10.37 -22.73 14.01
C VAL A 332 11.27 -23.43 15.01
N ASP A 333 12.54 -23.05 15.05
CA ASP A 333 13.40 -23.10 16.24
C ASP A 333 14.61 -22.19 15.92
N ALA A 334 14.33 -20.94 15.55
CA ALA A 334 15.33 -19.97 15.09
C ALA A 334 16.00 -19.21 16.25
N GLY A 335 16.06 -19.79 17.45
CA GLY A 335 16.92 -19.31 18.55
C GLY A 335 16.60 -17.92 19.12
N PHE A 336 15.43 -17.36 18.84
CA PHE A 336 14.97 -16.16 19.53
C PHE A 336 14.57 -16.53 20.97
N PRO A 337 15.05 -15.83 22.01
CA PRO A 337 14.61 -16.07 23.38
C PRO A 337 13.14 -15.62 23.49
N TYR A 338 12.22 -16.53 23.18
CA TYR A 338 10.79 -16.28 23.28
C TYR A 338 10.35 -16.44 24.74
N ASN A 339 9.86 -15.36 25.34
CA ASN A 339 9.37 -15.36 26.70
C ASN A 339 7.97 -16.03 26.71
N GLN A 340 7.94 -17.32 27.02
CA GLN A 340 6.77 -18.22 26.92
C GLN A 340 5.55 -17.86 27.80
N TYR A 341 5.49 -16.68 28.43
CA TYR A 341 4.52 -16.43 29.50
C TYR A 341 3.28 -15.59 29.13
N LEU A 342 3.19 -15.02 27.92
CA LEU A 342 2.03 -14.18 27.52
C LEU A 342 1.17 -14.76 26.39
N ALA A 343 1.64 -15.77 25.65
CA ALA A 343 0.89 -16.34 24.52
C ALA A 343 -0.11 -17.45 24.92
N SER A 344 -0.03 -17.98 26.14
CA SER A 344 -0.82 -19.17 26.55
C SER A 344 -2.24 -18.89 27.03
N THR A 345 -2.66 -17.63 27.15
CA THR A 345 -3.97 -17.29 27.74
C THR A 345 -5.02 -16.82 26.72
N PHE A 346 -4.64 -16.42 25.49
CA PHE A 346 -5.59 -15.88 24.50
C PHE A 346 -5.58 -16.57 23.13
N LEU A 347 -4.56 -17.36 22.81
CA LEU A 347 -4.45 -18.07 21.52
C LEU A 347 -4.09 -19.53 21.82
N GLY A 348 -4.97 -20.45 21.43
CA GLY A 348 -4.96 -21.86 21.85
C GLY A 348 -3.66 -22.64 21.51
N PRO A 349 -3.58 -23.92 21.95
CA PRO A 349 -2.33 -24.70 22.02
C PRO A 349 -1.65 -25.10 20.69
N SER A 350 -2.02 -24.50 19.55
CA SER A 350 -1.50 -24.85 18.22
C SER A 350 -0.57 -23.78 17.60
N PHE A 351 -0.15 -22.77 18.35
CA PHE A 351 0.69 -21.68 17.84
C PHE A 351 2.18 -22.08 17.82
N ASN A 352 2.59 -22.79 16.77
CA ASN A 352 3.99 -22.96 16.39
C ASN A 352 4.21 -22.05 15.16
N THR A 353 4.52 -20.76 15.38
CA THR A 353 4.44 -19.71 14.34
C THR A 353 5.70 -19.58 13.48
N HIS A 354 5.55 -19.90 12.21
CA HIS A 354 6.55 -19.79 11.15
C HIS A 354 6.96 -18.34 10.90
N ILE A 355 8.16 -17.91 11.36
CA ILE A 355 8.81 -16.59 11.12
C ILE A 355 8.67 -16.04 9.67
N GLN A 356 8.45 -16.92 8.69
CA GLN A 356 8.21 -16.57 7.31
C GLN A 356 6.90 -15.81 7.09
N MET A 357 5.83 -16.13 7.83
CA MET A 357 4.56 -15.42 7.71
C MET A 357 4.69 -13.96 8.17
N GLU A 358 5.40 -13.73 9.27
CA GLU A 358 5.64 -12.39 9.80
C GLU A 358 6.52 -11.56 8.86
N ILE A 359 7.56 -12.16 8.27
CA ILE A 359 8.39 -11.51 7.23
C ILE A 359 7.54 -11.15 6.01
N THR A 360 6.68 -12.06 5.57
CA THR A 360 5.74 -11.84 4.44
C THR A 360 4.83 -10.65 4.69
N ILE A 361 4.31 -10.48 5.92
CA ILE A 361 3.50 -9.31 6.29
C ILE A 361 4.30 -8.01 6.13
N ILE A 362 5.52 -7.94 6.70
CA ILE A 362 6.37 -6.75 6.56
C ILE A 362 6.70 -6.47 5.10
N LYS A 363 7.03 -7.50 4.32
CA LYS A 363 7.35 -7.37 2.90
C LYS A 363 6.18 -6.81 2.11
N ASN A 364 4.98 -7.38 2.25
CA ASN A 364 3.78 -6.90 1.53
C ASN A 364 3.46 -5.45 1.91
N LEU A 365 3.49 -5.13 3.21
CA LEU A 365 3.22 -3.76 3.67
C LEU A 365 4.29 -2.77 3.17
N SER A 366 5.56 -3.15 3.16
CA SER A 366 6.68 -2.31 2.68
C SER A 366 6.57 -1.91 1.22
N VAL A 367 5.81 -2.66 0.41
CA VAL A 367 5.61 -2.40 -1.02
C VAL A 367 4.13 -2.34 -1.41
N ALA A 368 3.22 -2.15 -0.45
CA ALA A 368 1.77 -2.09 -0.71
C ALA A 368 1.39 -0.96 -1.69
N TYR A 369 2.22 0.07 -1.86
CA TYR A 369 2.04 1.06 -2.93
C TYR A 369 2.00 0.45 -4.34
N ILE A 370 2.64 -0.71 -4.57
CA ILE A 370 2.58 -1.43 -5.86
C ILE A 370 1.13 -1.82 -6.17
N ASN A 371 0.34 -2.22 -5.17
CA ASN A 371 -1.08 -2.54 -5.36
C ASN A 371 -1.85 -1.32 -5.90
N THR A 372 -1.58 -0.13 -5.35
CA THR A 372 -2.17 1.13 -5.84
C THR A 372 -1.79 1.42 -7.29
N PHE A 373 -0.50 1.34 -7.61
CA PHE A 373 -0.03 1.71 -8.94
C PHE A 373 -0.33 0.63 -10.00
N ALA A 374 -0.49 -0.63 -9.61
CA ALA A 374 -1.01 -1.68 -10.48
C ALA A 374 -2.46 -1.41 -10.87
N LEU A 375 -3.32 -1.05 -9.91
CA LEU A 375 -4.70 -0.63 -10.18
C LEU A 375 -4.73 0.62 -11.08
N LYS A 376 -3.93 1.64 -10.75
CA LYS A 376 -3.78 2.84 -11.60
C LYS A 376 -3.36 2.48 -13.02
N CYS A 377 -2.39 1.58 -13.17
CA CYS A 377 -1.92 1.12 -14.48
C CYS A 377 -3.04 0.45 -15.27
N ALA A 378 -3.88 -0.37 -14.63
CA ALA A 378 -5.04 -0.97 -15.27
C ALA A 378 -6.04 0.07 -15.80
N VAL A 379 -6.24 1.17 -15.04
CA VAL A 379 -7.07 2.31 -15.45
C VAL A 379 -6.41 3.08 -16.59
N ASP A 380 -5.13 3.42 -16.48
CA ASP A 380 -4.37 4.15 -17.52
C ASP A 380 -4.36 3.41 -18.87
N LEU A 381 -4.32 2.06 -18.83
CA LEU A 381 -4.33 1.22 -20.02
C LEU A 381 -5.75 0.88 -20.51
N ASP A 382 -6.79 1.32 -19.80
CA ASP A 382 -8.20 1.01 -20.07
C ASP A 382 -8.46 -0.50 -20.21
N ILE A 383 -7.91 -1.31 -19.30
CA ILE A 383 -8.04 -2.78 -19.39
C ILE A 383 -9.52 -3.20 -19.30
N SER A 384 -10.30 -2.58 -18.41
CA SER A 384 -11.73 -2.87 -18.26
C SER A 384 -12.51 -2.56 -19.54
N GLY A 385 -12.33 -1.37 -20.13
CA GLY A 385 -13.03 -0.97 -21.37
C GLY A 385 -12.69 -1.89 -22.54
N ARG A 386 -11.44 -2.36 -22.62
CA ARG A 386 -10.99 -3.30 -23.66
C ARG A 386 -11.60 -4.68 -23.54
N ILE A 387 -11.64 -5.24 -22.34
CA ILE A 387 -12.29 -6.54 -22.10
C ILE A 387 -13.81 -6.39 -22.35
N GLN A 388 -14.42 -5.29 -21.93
CA GLN A 388 -15.85 -5.01 -22.22
C GLN A 388 -16.11 -4.96 -23.73
N ALA A 389 -15.30 -4.20 -24.47
CA ALA A 389 -15.44 -4.06 -25.92
C ALA A 389 -15.22 -5.39 -26.68
N TYR A 390 -14.40 -6.29 -26.13
CA TYR A 390 -14.23 -7.63 -26.68
C TYR A 390 -15.45 -8.53 -26.47
N GLY A 391 -16.24 -8.28 -25.41
CA GLY A 391 -17.56 -8.90 -25.17
C GLY A 391 -17.54 -10.33 -24.63
N GLN A 392 -16.37 -10.92 -24.41
CA GLN A 392 -16.18 -12.27 -23.86
C GLN A 392 -14.83 -12.38 -23.15
N ALA A 393 -14.46 -13.58 -22.66
CA ALA A 393 -13.12 -13.82 -22.11
C ALA A 393 -12.05 -13.43 -23.14
N MET A 394 -11.18 -12.47 -22.79
CA MET A 394 -10.20 -11.89 -23.71
C MET A 394 -8.84 -12.57 -23.56
N PRO A 395 -8.33 -13.28 -24.58
CA PRO A 395 -6.99 -13.86 -24.53
C PRO A 395 -5.91 -12.80 -24.35
N LEU A 396 -4.79 -13.16 -23.71
CA LEU A 396 -3.66 -12.23 -23.47
C LEU A 396 -3.16 -11.58 -24.76
N ASN A 397 -3.04 -12.33 -25.85
CA ASN A 397 -2.56 -11.81 -27.13
C ASN A 397 -3.55 -10.81 -27.76
N GLU A 398 -4.86 -10.97 -27.54
CA GLU A 398 -5.85 -9.99 -28.00
C GLU A 398 -5.81 -8.74 -27.12
N LEU A 399 -5.71 -8.92 -25.79
CA LEU A 399 -5.57 -7.79 -24.87
C LEU A 399 -4.33 -6.97 -25.21
N ALA A 400 -3.18 -7.63 -25.39
CA ALA A 400 -1.93 -6.99 -25.79
C ALA A 400 -2.06 -6.21 -27.11
N ARG A 401 -2.70 -6.78 -28.15
CA ARG A 401 -2.92 -6.08 -29.43
C ARG A 401 -3.87 -4.89 -29.33
N SER A 402 -4.83 -4.95 -28.39
CA SER A 402 -5.77 -3.85 -28.21
C SER A 402 -5.06 -2.62 -27.62
N ILE A 403 -4.12 -2.82 -26.70
CA ILE A 403 -3.35 -1.75 -26.08
C ILE A 403 -2.22 -1.33 -27.05
N PRO A 404 -1.94 -0.03 -27.24
CA PRO A 404 -0.84 0.42 -28.10
C PRO A 404 0.55 0.12 -27.46
N ILE A 405 0.90 -1.15 -27.30
CA ILE A 405 2.14 -1.63 -26.68
C ILE A 405 3.05 -2.32 -27.71
N PRO A 406 4.38 -2.25 -27.55
CA PRO A 406 5.30 -3.02 -28.38
C PRO A 406 5.11 -4.55 -28.19
N PRO A 407 5.18 -5.37 -29.27
CA PRO A 407 4.94 -6.82 -29.19
C PRO A 407 5.83 -7.61 -28.21
N LYS A 408 6.96 -7.04 -27.78
CA LYS A 408 7.87 -7.68 -26.82
C LYS A 408 7.40 -7.55 -25.37
N LYS A 409 6.27 -6.87 -25.11
CA LYS A 409 5.78 -6.55 -23.75
C LYS A 409 4.58 -7.38 -23.30
N ASP A 410 4.14 -8.34 -24.10
CA ASP A 410 3.04 -9.25 -23.77
C ASP A 410 3.28 -10.00 -22.45
N SER A 411 4.52 -10.42 -22.20
CA SER A 411 4.91 -11.11 -20.96
C SER A 411 4.83 -10.20 -19.73
N MET A 412 5.13 -8.92 -19.87
CA MET A 412 4.97 -7.91 -18.81
C MET A 412 3.49 -7.72 -18.48
N LEU A 413 2.63 -7.72 -19.52
CA LEU A 413 1.19 -7.55 -19.34
C LEU A 413 0.58 -8.75 -18.61
N ALA A 414 1.03 -9.97 -18.93
CA ALA A 414 0.65 -11.18 -18.21
C ALA A 414 0.95 -11.11 -16.71
N ARG A 415 2.10 -10.52 -16.35
CA ARG A 415 2.55 -10.36 -14.96
C ARG A 415 1.69 -9.35 -14.20
N LEU A 416 1.39 -8.19 -14.82
CA LEU A 416 0.44 -7.23 -14.28
C LEU A 416 -0.94 -7.88 -14.08
N MET A 417 -1.45 -8.60 -15.09
CA MET A 417 -2.74 -9.28 -15.00
C MET A 417 -2.76 -10.37 -13.93
N ALA A 418 -1.65 -11.09 -13.70
CA ALA A 418 -1.57 -12.06 -12.62
C ALA A 418 -1.78 -11.42 -11.24
N LEU A 419 -1.17 -10.25 -10.98
CA LEU A 419 -1.41 -9.49 -9.75
C LEU A 419 -2.86 -9.01 -9.66
N LEU A 420 -3.41 -8.42 -10.72
CA LEU A 420 -4.78 -7.88 -10.72
C LEU A 420 -5.84 -8.99 -10.59
N VAL A 421 -5.58 -10.19 -11.12
CA VAL A 421 -6.43 -11.37 -10.93
C VAL A 421 -6.34 -11.88 -9.49
N HIS A 422 -5.13 -11.95 -8.92
CA HIS A 422 -4.95 -12.33 -7.51
C HIS A 422 -5.66 -11.37 -6.55
N GLN A 423 -5.69 -10.08 -6.87
CA GLN A 423 -6.43 -9.05 -6.13
C GLN A 423 -7.96 -9.12 -6.34
N GLY A 424 -8.44 -9.98 -7.23
CA GLY A 424 -9.87 -10.10 -7.56
C GLY A 424 -10.43 -8.95 -8.40
N ILE A 425 -9.58 -8.08 -8.97
CA ILE A 425 -10.03 -7.01 -9.87
C ILE A 425 -10.53 -7.63 -11.17
N PHE A 426 -9.77 -8.55 -11.76
CA PHE A 426 -10.16 -9.33 -12.94
C PHE A 426 -10.28 -10.82 -12.58
N ALA A 427 -10.97 -11.58 -13.42
CA ALA A 427 -10.96 -13.04 -13.36
C ALA A 427 -10.20 -13.62 -14.56
N GLN A 428 -9.74 -14.86 -14.43
CA GLN A 428 -9.08 -15.59 -15.52
C GLN A 428 -9.75 -16.94 -15.72
N SER A 429 -10.04 -17.27 -16.98
CA SER A 429 -10.51 -18.57 -17.45
C SER A 429 -9.51 -19.16 -18.44
N GLU A 430 -9.71 -20.41 -18.87
CA GLU A 430 -8.90 -21.00 -19.96
C GLU A 430 -8.95 -20.17 -21.25
N ALA A 431 -10.08 -19.51 -21.52
CA ALA A 431 -10.27 -18.69 -22.71
C ALA A 431 -9.65 -17.29 -22.62
N GLY A 432 -9.30 -16.81 -21.41
CA GLY A 432 -8.72 -15.49 -21.20
C GLY A 432 -9.27 -14.74 -19.99
N TYR A 433 -9.04 -13.44 -19.96
CA TYR A 433 -9.42 -12.54 -18.86
C TYR A 433 -10.86 -12.07 -18.95
N LEU A 434 -11.51 -11.96 -17.80
CA LEU A 434 -12.92 -11.59 -17.65
C LEU A 434 -13.04 -10.41 -16.67
N LEU A 435 -14.08 -9.60 -16.88
CA LEU A 435 -14.49 -8.62 -15.88
C LEU A 435 -15.05 -9.32 -14.64
N THR A 436 -14.77 -8.76 -13.47
CA THR A 436 -15.51 -8.99 -12.23
C THR A 436 -16.38 -7.76 -11.91
N PRO A 437 -17.32 -7.87 -10.96
CA PRO A 437 -18.05 -6.72 -10.44
C PRO A 437 -17.15 -5.56 -9.96
N VAL A 438 -15.90 -5.85 -9.54
CA VAL A 438 -14.92 -4.83 -9.17
C VAL A 438 -14.42 -4.09 -10.42
N SER A 439 -13.95 -4.80 -11.45
CA SER A 439 -13.46 -4.15 -12.68
C SER A 439 -14.55 -3.43 -13.49
N GLU A 440 -15.82 -3.84 -13.35
CA GLU A 440 -16.95 -3.15 -13.99
C GLU A 440 -17.15 -1.73 -13.43
N LEU A 441 -16.82 -1.50 -12.16
CA LEU A 441 -16.88 -0.16 -11.57
C LEU A 441 -15.86 0.82 -12.19
N LEU A 442 -14.81 0.32 -12.84
CA LEU A 442 -13.79 1.12 -13.54
C LEU A 442 -14.24 1.59 -14.92
N LEU A 443 -15.33 1.04 -15.47
CA LEU A 443 -15.86 1.43 -16.78
C LEU A 443 -16.45 2.84 -16.75
N ILE A 444 -16.33 3.57 -17.86
CA ILE A 444 -16.88 4.93 -18.03
C ILE A 444 -18.42 4.91 -17.87
N ASP A 445 -19.08 3.96 -18.51
CA ASP A 445 -20.54 3.77 -18.43
C ASP A 445 -21.00 3.17 -17.08
N GLY A 446 -20.04 2.73 -16.24
CA GLY A 446 -20.28 2.26 -14.89
C GLY A 446 -20.28 3.42 -13.87
N SER A 447 -19.58 3.23 -12.76
CA SER A 447 -19.36 4.29 -11.77
C SER A 447 -18.23 5.24 -12.18
N ASN A 448 -17.39 4.85 -13.13
CA ASN A 448 -16.13 5.52 -13.50
C ASN A 448 -15.19 5.72 -12.29
N MET A 449 -15.04 4.68 -11.47
CA MET A 449 -14.12 4.72 -10.32
C MET A 449 -12.65 4.89 -10.72
N GLY A 450 -12.32 4.80 -12.02
CA GLY A 450 -11.01 5.19 -12.55
C GLY A 450 -10.63 6.64 -12.20
N ALA A 451 -11.59 7.56 -12.20
CA ALA A 451 -11.36 8.94 -11.77
C ALA A 451 -10.96 9.02 -10.29
N PHE A 452 -11.57 8.19 -9.44
CA PHE A 452 -11.18 8.07 -8.03
C PHE A 452 -9.72 7.59 -7.89
N VAL A 453 -9.34 6.53 -8.62
CA VAL A 453 -7.97 6.02 -8.63
C VAL A 453 -6.98 7.10 -9.08
N HIS A 454 -7.28 7.84 -10.14
CA HIS A 454 -6.44 8.93 -10.65
C HIS A 454 -6.31 10.09 -9.66
N ASN A 455 -7.39 10.47 -8.97
CA ASN A 455 -7.33 11.50 -7.95
C ASN A 455 -6.51 11.05 -6.73
N SER A 456 -6.74 9.85 -6.20
CA SER A 456 -5.99 9.28 -5.07
C SER A 456 -4.51 9.09 -5.37
N THR A 457 -4.15 8.98 -6.65
CA THR A 457 -2.76 8.84 -7.12
C THR A 457 -2.17 10.11 -7.72
N ASN A 458 -2.86 11.24 -7.58
CA ASN A 458 -2.39 12.52 -8.06
C ASN A 458 -1.11 12.95 -7.31
N GLU A 459 -0.15 13.50 -8.05
CA GLU A 459 1.16 13.85 -7.52
C GLU A 459 1.09 14.80 -6.31
N ASN A 460 0.14 15.75 -6.31
CA ASN A 460 -0.03 16.70 -5.19
C ASN A 460 -0.41 15.99 -3.88
N PHE A 461 -1.14 14.87 -3.96
CA PHE A 461 -1.53 14.07 -2.80
C PHE A 461 -0.42 13.10 -2.39
N ILE A 462 0.30 12.48 -3.35
CA ILE A 462 1.32 11.47 -3.04
C ILE A 462 2.59 12.09 -2.42
N ARG A 463 2.99 13.29 -2.84
CA ARG A 463 4.29 13.91 -2.47
C ARG A 463 4.53 14.05 -0.96
N SER A 464 3.48 14.12 -0.14
CA SER A 464 3.60 14.25 1.32
C SER A 464 3.87 12.93 2.05
N TRP A 465 3.56 11.78 1.46
CA TRP A 465 3.43 10.53 2.21
C TRP A 465 4.76 9.94 2.71
N GLY A 466 5.86 10.16 1.99
CA GLY A 466 7.20 9.75 2.46
C GLY A 466 7.62 10.39 3.80
N ARG A 467 6.92 11.46 4.20
CA ARG A 467 7.16 12.30 5.38
C ARG A 467 6.07 12.14 6.45
N LEU A 468 5.28 11.06 6.43
CA LEU A 468 4.16 10.86 7.37
C LEU A 468 4.55 11.02 8.86
N SER A 469 5.76 10.59 9.24
CA SER A 469 6.28 10.75 10.60
C SER A 469 6.41 12.21 11.05
N GLU A 470 6.52 13.15 10.13
CA GLU A 470 6.56 14.58 10.44
C GLU A 470 5.20 15.15 10.88
N VAL A 471 4.08 14.43 10.71
CA VAL A 471 2.79 14.83 11.32
C VAL A 471 2.93 14.97 12.83
N PHE A 472 3.74 14.10 13.43
CA PHE A 472 3.88 13.95 14.86
C PHE A 472 4.98 14.84 15.44
N THR A 473 6.09 14.99 14.73
CA THR A 473 7.26 15.73 15.23
C THR A 473 7.22 17.21 14.91
N ASP A 474 6.45 17.64 13.90
CA ASP A 474 6.33 19.07 13.60
C ASP A 474 5.33 19.77 14.51
N THR A 475 5.78 20.91 15.06
CA THR A 475 5.00 21.84 15.88
C THR A 475 4.31 22.92 15.06
N GLY A 476 4.56 22.98 13.74
CA GLY A 476 3.89 23.88 12.81
C GLY A 476 2.39 23.61 12.66
N ALA A 477 1.65 24.67 12.33
CA ALA A 477 0.21 24.61 12.08
C ALA A 477 -0.16 24.06 10.68
N SER A 478 0.82 23.90 9.79
CA SER A 478 0.59 23.43 8.42
C SER A 478 0.41 21.92 8.33
N THR A 479 -0.55 21.48 7.53
CA THR A 479 -0.71 20.05 7.17
C THR A 479 0.49 19.57 6.33
N LEU A 480 0.70 18.25 6.25
CA LEU A 480 1.76 17.72 5.39
C LEU A 480 1.50 18.03 3.92
N PHE A 481 0.23 18.03 3.49
CA PHE A 481 -0.14 18.45 2.15
C PHE A 481 0.27 19.90 1.89
N GLN A 482 0.01 20.82 2.81
CA GLN A 482 0.42 22.22 2.65
C GLN A 482 1.93 22.34 2.50
N LYS A 483 2.71 21.65 3.34
CA LYS A 483 4.18 21.66 3.25
C LYS A 483 4.68 21.11 1.92
N ALA A 484 4.07 20.04 1.42
CA ALA A 484 4.44 19.44 0.14
C ALA A 484 4.02 20.30 -1.07
N ASN A 485 3.05 21.20 -0.89
CA ASN A 485 2.46 22.03 -1.94
C ASN A 485 2.70 23.54 -1.71
N TYR A 486 3.91 23.90 -1.27
CA TYR A 486 4.36 25.29 -1.15
C TYR A 486 3.48 26.18 -0.25
N GLY A 487 2.93 25.61 0.82
CA GLY A 487 2.09 26.27 1.80
C GLY A 487 0.59 26.27 1.48
N LYS A 488 0.17 25.74 0.32
CA LYS A 488 -1.22 25.82 -0.15
C LYS A 488 -2.05 24.63 0.31
N GLY A 489 -3.25 24.89 0.83
CA GLY A 489 -4.21 23.83 1.19
C GLY A 489 -4.78 23.10 -0.04
N VAL A 490 -5.49 21.99 0.20
CA VAL A 490 -6.11 21.17 -0.86
C VAL A 490 -6.99 22.03 -1.78
N TRP A 491 -7.91 22.80 -1.19
CA TRP A 491 -8.84 23.65 -1.94
C TRP A 491 -8.15 24.74 -2.78
N GLU A 492 -7.05 25.31 -2.28
CA GLU A 492 -6.25 26.28 -3.02
C GLU A 492 -5.56 25.65 -4.23
N VAL A 493 -4.98 24.46 -4.07
CA VAL A 493 -4.30 23.72 -5.14
C VAL A 493 -5.27 23.31 -6.25
N LEU A 494 -6.48 22.87 -5.88
CA LEU A 494 -7.52 22.49 -6.82
C LEU A 494 -8.03 23.67 -7.65
N LYS A 495 -8.07 24.88 -7.05
CA LYS A 495 -8.49 26.12 -7.72
C LYS A 495 -7.49 26.63 -8.77
N GLU A 496 -6.22 26.23 -8.71
CA GLU A 496 -5.17 26.77 -9.60
C GLU A 496 -5.40 26.47 -11.09
N THR A 497 -5.94 25.29 -11.40
CA THR A 497 -6.16 24.87 -12.78
C THR A 497 -7.47 24.08 -12.89
N SER A 498 -8.29 24.40 -13.89
CA SER A 498 -9.55 23.69 -14.16
C SER A 498 -9.36 22.17 -14.28
N ASN A 499 -8.24 21.70 -14.85
CA ASN A 499 -7.97 20.26 -14.95
C ASN A 499 -7.89 19.56 -13.58
N ARG A 500 -7.32 20.22 -12.56
CA ARG A 500 -7.21 19.64 -11.21
C ARG A 500 -8.55 19.62 -10.50
N GLY A 501 -9.29 20.75 -10.55
CA GLY A 501 -10.66 20.83 -10.01
C GLY A 501 -11.58 19.80 -10.66
N ASN A 502 -11.55 19.69 -11.99
CA ASN A 502 -12.35 18.73 -12.75
C ASN A 502 -12.08 17.27 -12.35
N LEU A 503 -10.80 16.87 -12.25
CA LEU A 503 -10.44 15.51 -11.84
C LEU A 503 -10.95 15.19 -10.42
N PHE A 504 -10.81 16.14 -9.48
CA PHE A 504 -11.33 15.97 -8.13
C PHE A 504 -12.86 15.85 -8.12
N ASN A 505 -13.54 16.74 -8.84
CA ASN A 505 -15.00 16.73 -8.99
C ASN A 505 -15.51 15.43 -9.61
N GLU A 506 -14.83 14.91 -10.64
CA GLU A 506 -15.16 13.63 -11.28
C GLU A 506 -14.93 12.44 -10.34
N ALA A 507 -13.83 12.45 -9.57
CA ALA A 507 -13.55 11.46 -8.55
C ALA A 507 -14.65 11.43 -7.48
N MET A 508 -15.05 12.59 -6.96
CA MET A 508 -16.15 12.69 -5.99
C MET A 508 -17.49 12.23 -6.58
N ALA A 509 -17.77 12.57 -7.84
CA ALA A 509 -18.96 12.11 -8.54
C ALA A 509 -18.98 10.57 -8.73
N SER A 510 -17.83 9.97 -9.06
CA SER A 510 -17.71 8.51 -9.28
C SER A 510 -18.08 7.69 -8.03
N HIS A 511 -17.67 8.16 -6.85
CA HIS A 511 -18.03 7.57 -5.57
C HIS A 511 -19.48 7.89 -5.17
N THR A 512 -19.93 9.12 -5.43
CA THR A 512 -21.26 9.61 -5.03
C THR A 512 -22.40 8.89 -5.75
N LYS A 513 -22.26 8.59 -7.05
CA LYS A 513 -23.32 7.94 -7.85
C LYS A 513 -23.86 6.63 -7.24
N PRO A 514 -23.04 5.59 -7.01
CA PRO A 514 -23.53 4.33 -6.44
C PRO A 514 -24.01 4.49 -4.99
N LEU A 515 -23.29 5.29 -4.19
CA LEU A 515 -23.65 5.56 -2.78
C LEU A 515 -25.05 6.19 -2.67
N MET A 516 -25.30 7.26 -3.42
CA MET A 516 -26.57 7.98 -3.35
C MET A 516 -27.74 7.18 -3.90
N ARG A 517 -27.53 6.37 -4.96
CA ARG A 517 -28.55 5.42 -5.44
C ARG A 517 -28.92 4.40 -4.36
N GLY A 518 -27.92 3.85 -3.65
CA GLY A 518 -28.14 2.97 -2.52
C GLY A 518 -28.88 3.66 -1.37
N LEU A 519 -28.51 4.91 -1.07
CA LEU A 519 -29.12 5.71 -0.02
C LEU A 519 -30.60 5.99 -0.28
N VAL A 520 -30.96 6.53 -1.44
CA VAL A 520 -32.36 6.87 -1.76
C VAL A 520 -33.24 5.61 -1.85
N ALA A 521 -32.69 4.48 -2.29
CA ALA A 521 -33.41 3.21 -2.32
C ALA A 521 -33.62 2.62 -0.91
N THR A 522 -32.63 2.75 -0.02
CA THR A 522 -32.65 2.14 1.32
C THR A 522 -33.38 3.00 2.34
N TYR A 523 -33.26 4.32 2.22
CA TYR A 523 -33.76 5.29 3.19
C TYR A 523 -34.64 6.39 2.54
N PRO A 524 -35.64 6.05 1.71
CA PRO A 524 -36.45 7.06 1.04
C PRO A 524 -37.21 7.96 2.04
N HIS A 525 -37.63 7.39 3.18
CA HIS A 525 -38.38 8.07 4.22
C HIS A 525 -37.65 9.26 4.87
N ILE A 526 -36.33 9.38 4.69
CA ILE A 526 -35.57 10.52 5.19
C ILE A 526 -35.95 11.80 4.45
N PHE A 527 -36.45 11.70 3.23
CA PHE A 527 -36.87 12.84 2.43
C PHE A 527 -38.37 13.15 2.57
N ASP A 528 -39.12 12.36 3.34
CA ASP A 528 -40.57 12.54 3.52
C ASP A 528 -40.90 13.89 4.17
N GLY A 529 -41.88 14.59 3.60
CA GLY A 529 -42.38 15.87 4.12
C GLY A 529 -41.46 17.07 3.87
N LEU A 530 -40.31 16.89 3.22
CA LEU A 530 -39.44 17.98 2.82
C LEU A 530 -39.97 18.65 1.53
N HIS A 531 -39.96 19.99 1.51
CA HIS A 531 -40.27 20.79 0.32
C HIS A 531 -39.02 21.47 -0.26
N SER A 532 -38.00 21.69 0.55
CA SER A 532 -36.71 22.24 0.12
C SER A 532 -35.50 21.60 0.77
N LEU A 533 -34.44 21.38 0.00
CA LEU A 533 -33.16 20.81 0.45
C LEU A 533 -31.98 21.59 -0.13
N VAL A 534 -31.00 21.93 0.71
CA VAL A 534 -29.72 22.53 0.28
C VAL A 534 -28.59 21.54 0.55
N ASP A 535 -27.87 21.14 -0.50
CA ASP A 535 -26.65 20.34 -0.44
C ASP A 535 -25.44 21.27 -0.30
N VAL A 536 -24.87 21.32 0.91
CA VAL A 536 -23.74 22.18 1.28
C VAL A 536 -22.45 21.44 1.01
N GLY A 537 -21.52 22.06 0.27
CA GLY A 537 -20.37 21.34 -0.28
C GLY A 537 -20.79 20.35 -1.38
N GLY A 538 -21.91 20.61 -2.07
CA GLY A 538 -22.51 19.69 -3.02
C GLY A 538 -21.74 19.50 -4.34
N GLY A 539 -20.60 20.17 -4.49
CA GLY A 539 -19.73 20.08 -5.66
C GLY A 539 -20.46 20.43 -6.96
N THR A 540 -20.43 19.50 -7.91
CA THR A 540 -21.11 19.64 -9.21
C THR A 540 -22.57 19.18 -9.20
N GLY A 541 -23.14 18.87 -8.02
CA GLY A 541 -24.56 18.53 -7.85
C GLY A 541 -24.93 17.08 -8.14
N THR A 542 -23.96 16.16 -8.12
CA THR A 542 -24.21 14.73 -8.41
C THR A 542 -25.20 14.09 -7.43
N ALA A 543 -25.09 14.39 -6.13
CA ALA A 543 -26.01 13.86 -5.12
C ALA A 543 -27.41 14.45 -5.29
N VAL A 544 -27.51 15.78 -5.38
CA VAL A 544 -28.77 16.48 -5.61
C VAL A 544 -29.50 16.01 -6.86
N LYS A 545 -28.80 15.75 -7.96
CA LYS A 545 -29.43 15.22 -9.18
C LYS A 545 -30.19 13.91 -8.90
N ILE A 546 -29.56 12.98 -8.19
CA ILE A 546 -30.17 11.69 -7.84
C ILE A 546 -31.34 11.87 -6.88
N ILE A 547 -31.22 12.78 -5.91
CA ILE A 547 -32.29 13.12 -4.97
C ILE A 547 -33.49 13.74 -5.72
N ALA A 548 -33.27 14.73 -6.57
CA ALA A 548 -34.32 15.40 -7.33
C ALA A 548 -35.04 14.44 -8.32
N GLU A 549 -34.31 13.50 -8.93
CA GLU A 549 -34.89 12.44 -9.77
C GLU A 549 -35.77 11.47 -8.95
N ALA A 550 -35.35 11.11 -7.74
CA ALA A 550 -36.11 10.24 -6.84
C ALA A 550 -37.31 10.93 -6.19
N PHE A 551 -37.23 12.25 -5.97
CA PHE A 551 -38.24 13.06 -5.29
C PHE A 551 -38.59 14.33 -6.11
N PRO A 552 -39.35 14.23 -7.22
CA PRO A 552 -39.59 15.34 -8.14
C PRO A 552 -40.29 16.57 -7.55
N GLY A 553 -40.93 16.43 -6.37
CA GLY A 553 -41.57 17.52 -5.65
C GLY A 553 -40.64 18.29 -4.70
N LEU A 554 -39.40 17.84 -4.51
CA LEU A 554 -38.43 18.44 -3.61
C LEU A 554 -37.60 19.51 -4.34
N ARG A 555 -37.71 20.77 -3.93
CA ARG A 555 -36.87 21.84 -4.48
C ARG A 555 -35.46 21.72 -3.94
N CYS A 556 -34.51 21.37 -4.80
CA CYS A 556 -33.13 21.19 -4.39
C CYS A 556 -32.23 22.37 -4.80
N THR A 557 -31.23 22.65 -3.98
CA THR A 557 -30.19 23.64 -4.25
C THR A 557 -28.81 23.05 -3.96
N VAL A 558 -27.88 23.21 -4.89
CA VAL A 558 -26.45 22.93 -4.67
C VAL A 558 -25.77 24.20 -4.19
N PHE A 559 -25.06 24.12 -3.06
CA PHE A 559 -24.33 25.23 -2.47
C PHE A 559 -22.85 24.86 -2.29
N ASP A 560 -21.95 25.59 -2.95
CA ASP A 560 -20.51 25.36 -2.89
C ASP A 560 -19.73 26.67 -3.11
N LEU A 561 -18.40 26.62 -3.03
CA LEU A 561 -17.53 27.76 -3.32
C LEU A 561 -17.79 28.30 -4.73
N PRO A 562 -17.71 29.63 -4.95
CA PRO A 562 -18.04 30.24 -6.24
C PRO A 562 -17.33 29.65 -7.46
N HIS A 563 -16.09 29.17 -7.30
CA HIS A 563 -15.33 28.58 -8.40
C HIS A 563 -15.76 27.14 -8.74
N VAL A 564 -16.29 26.38 -7.79
CA VAL A 564 -16.79 25.02 -7.99
C VAL A 564 -18.14 25.06 -8.71
N VAL A 565 -19.06 25.89 -8.23
CA VAL A 565 -20.38 26.04 -8.86
C VAL A 565 -20.34 26.68 -10.24
N ALA A 566 -19.27 27.42 -10.58
CA ALA A 566 -19.06 27.93 -11.93
C ALA A 566 -18.83 26.80 -12.97
N GLU A 567 -18.36 25.63 -12.52
CA GLU A 567 -18.17 24.43 -13.33
C GLU A 567 -19.40 23.51 -13.33
N ALA A 568 -20.35 23.74 -12.43
CA ALA A 568 -21.61 23.00 -12.40
C ALA A 568 -22.40 23.31 -13.69
N SER A 569 -22.71 22.26 -14.46
CA SER A 569 -23.54 22.40 -15.65
C SER A 569 -24.90 22.98 -15.27
N LYS A 570 -25.38 23.99 -16.01
CA LYS A 570 -26.75 24.48 -15.86
C LYS A 570 -27.72 23.30 -15.96
N ASN A 571 -28.52 23.10 -14.93
CA ASN A 571 -29.49 22.02 -14.83
C ASN A 571 -30.83 22.61 -14.38
N ASP A 572 -31.90 22.27 -15.08
CA ASP A 572 -33.25 22.73 -14.74
C ASP A 572 -33.84 22.00 -13.51
N SER A 573 -33.15 20.98 -13.00
CA SER A 573 -33.62 20.12 -11.90
C SER A 573 -33.27 20.65 -10.50
N PHE A 574 -32.36 21.62 -10.37
CA PHE A 574 -31.96 22.19 -9.09
C PHE A 574 -31.33 23.59 -9.26
N ASP A 575 -31.43 24.40 -8.21
CA ASP A 575 -30.77 25.70 -8.14
C ASP A 575 -29.28 25.54 -7.79
N VAL A 576 -28.44 26.49 -8.20
CA VAL A 576 -27.01 26.50 -7.88
C VAL A 576 -26.63 27.84 -7.26
N VAL A 577 -25.99 27.81 -6.09
CA VAL A 577 -25.64 29.01 -5.31
C VAL A 577 -24.16 28.94 -4.91
N GLY A 578 -23.40 29.98 -5.26
CA GLY A 578 -22.01 30.14 -4.82
C GLY A 578 -21.92 30.89 -3.49
N GLY A 579 -21.13 30.39 -2.54
CA GLY A 579 -20.88 31.07 -1.27
C GLY A 579 -19.89 30.35 -0.37
N ASP A 580 -19.81 30.80 0.89
CA ASP A 580 -18.99 30.19 1.93
C ASP A 580 -19.88 29.69 3.08
N MET A 581 -19.80 28.39 3.37
CA MET A 581 -20.59 27.75 4.43
C MET A 581 -20.23 28.22 5.85
N PHE A 582 -19.04 28.79 6.06
CA PHE A 582 -18.67 29.40 7.33
C PHE A 582 -19.35 30.77 7.56
N GLU A 583 -19.74 31.43 6.47
CA GLU A 583 -20.42 32.72 6.51
C GLU A 583 -21.94 32.56 6.59
N LYS A 584 -22.56 31.96 5.56
CA LYS A 584 -24.02 31.84 5.48
C LYS A 584 -24.45 30.71 4.55
N ILE A 585 -25.32 29.84 5.05
CA ILE A 585 -25.96 28.76 4.29
C ILE A 585 -27.39 29.21 3.87
N PRO A 586 -27.83 28.97 2.62
CA PRO A 586 -29.20 29.27 2.20
C PRO A 586 -30.27 28.52 3.03
N PRO A 587 -31.41 29.16 3.35
CA PRO A 587 -32.47 28.53 4.14
C PRO A 587 -33.20 27.43 3.36
N ALA A 588 -33.44 26.30 4.00
CA ALA A 588 -34.21 25.16 3.49
C ALA A 588 -34.77 24.30 4.61
N ASP A 589 -35.71 23.40 4.29
CA ASP A 589 -36.30 22.46 5.26
C ASP A 589 -35.26 21.42 5.71
N ALA A 590 -34.36 21.02 4.81
CA ALA A 590 -33.23 20.18 5.15
C ALA A 590 -31.91 20.71 4.60
N ILE A 591 -30.85 20.52 5.38
CA ILE A 591 -29.47 20.70 4.93
C ILE A 591 -28.84 19.33 4.75
N PHE A 592 -28.25 19.08 3.59
CA PHE A 592 -27.53 17.86 3.28
C PHE A 592 -26.02 18.14 3.25
N LEU A 593 -25.24 17.29 3.93
CA LEU A 593 -23.79 17.38 4.02
C LEU A 593 -23.22 15.99 3.70
N LYS A 594 -22.54 15.84 2.57
CA LYS A 594 -21.93 14.57 2.19
C LYS A 594 -20.42 14.74 2.01
N ASN A 595 -19.61 13.98 2.74
CA ASN A 595 -18.15 14.04 2.68
C ASN A 595 -17.67 15.49 2.86
N VAL A 596 -18.20 16.16 3.89
CA VAL A 596 -17.87 17.56 4.20
C VAL A 596 -17.22 17.62 5.56
N LEU A 597 -17.87 17.09 6.60
CA LEU A 597 -17.42 17.30 7.98
C LEU A 597 -16.12 16.55 8.27
N HIS A 598 -15.79 15.50 7.51
CA HIS A 598 -14.50 14.83 7.62
C HIS A 598 -13.29 15.68 7.17
N ASP A 599 -13.50 16.75 6.41
CA ASP A 599 -12.42 17.65 5.95
C ASP A 599 -12.00 18.66 7.03
N TRP A 600 -12.75 18.76 8.14
CA TRP A 600 -12.63 19.85 9.11
C TRP A 600 -12.32 19.38 10.53
N SER A 601 -11.70 20.28 11.30
CA SER A 601 -11.51 20.15 12.75
C SER A 601 -12.85 20.01 13.49
N ASP A 602 -12.83 19.54 14.73
CA ASP A 602 -14.05 19.44 15.54
C ASP A 602 -14.67 20.83 15.78
N GLU A 603 -13.84 21.84 16.02
CA GLU A 603 -14.26 23.23 16.19
C GLU A 603 -14.96 23.78 14.95
N ASP A 604 -14.38 23.52 13.77
CA ASP A 604 -14.96 23.97 12.50
C ASP A 604 -16.22 23.17 12.14
N CYS A 605 -16.28 21.87 12.45
CA CYS A 605 -17.52 21.09 12.32
C CYS A 605 -18.65 21.69 13.17
N VAL A 606 -18.37 22.06 14.43
CA VAL A 606 -19.37 22.71 15.29
C VAL A 606 -19.82 24.05 14.70
N ARG A 607 -18.91 24.83 14.10
CA ARG A 607 -19.26 26.09 13.42
C ARG A 607 -20.17 25.85 12.21
N ILE A 608 -19.83 24.89 11.34
CA ILE A 608 -20.63 24.52 10.17
C ILE A 608 -22.02 24.04 10.59
N LEU A 609 -22.08 23.15 11.58
CA LEU A 609 -23.35 22.61 12.09
C LEU A 609 -24.25 23.70 12.71
N LYS A 610 -23.67 24.72 13.36
CA LYS A 610 -24.44 25.89 13.83
C LYS A 610 -25.02 26.69 12.66
N ARG A 611 -24.27 26.90 11.58
CA ARG A 611 -24.78 27.54 10.35
C ARG A 611 -25.91 26.75 9.69
N CYS A 612 -25.81 25.42 9.70
CA CYS A 612 -26.87 24.56 9.19
C CYS A 612 -28.17 24.72 10.01
N LYS A 613 -28.04 24.77 11.35
CA LYS A 613 -29.16 25.03 12.26
C LYS A 613 -29.81 26.39 12.01
N GLU A 614 -29.01 27.45 11.89
CA GLU A 614 -29.50 28.81 11.56
C GLU A 614 -30.26 28.85 10.21
N ALA A 615 -29.79 28.10 9.21
CA ALA A 615 -30.45 28.00 7.90
C ALA A 615 -31.81 27.30 7.99
N ILE A 616 -31.92 26.24 8.79
CA ILE A 616 -33.18 25.54 9.05
C ILE A 616 -34.16 26.46 9.80
N GLU A 617 -33.73 27.09 10.89
CA GLU A 617 -34.58 28.01 11.66
C GLU A 617 -35.10 29.18 10.81
N SER A 618 -34.27 29.67 9.89
CA SER A 618 -34.64 30.75 8.96
C SER A 618 -35.68 30.32 7.91
N SER A 619 -35.78 29.03 7.58
CA SER A 619 -36.79 28.50 6.65
C SER A 619 -38.21 28.52 7.24
N LYS A 620 -38.33 28.59 8.58
CA LYS A 620 -39.59 28.47 9.34
C LYS A 620 -40.35 27.17 9.08
N SER A 621 -39.64 26.13 8.64
CA SER A 621 -40.20 24.79 8.48
C SER A 621 -40.46 24.14 9.84
N ASN A 622 -41.59 23.47 9.98
CA ASN A 622 -41.85 22.61 11.15
C ASN A 622 -41.19 21.26 10.90
N GLY A 623 -40.19 20.89 11.71
CA GLY A 623 -39.52 19.59 11.63
C GLY A 623 -38.33 19.52 10.67
N GLY A 624 -37.68 20.66 10.39
CA GLY A 624 -36.46 20.68 9.59
C GLY A 624 -35.28 19.92 10.24
N LYS A 625 -34.34 19.45 9.43
CA LYS A 625 -33.24 18.57 9.88
C LYS A 625 -31.98 18.71 9.05
N VAL A 626 -30.84 18.32 9.63
CA VAL A 626 -29.60 18.13 8.88
C VAL A 626 -29.43 16.64 8.59
N ILE A 627 -29.01 16.32 7.38
CA ILE A 627 -28.74 14.97 6.92
C ILE A 627 -27.25 14.90 6.57
N VAL A 628 -26.48 14.14 7.33
CA VAL A 628 -25.04 13.94 7.12
C VAL A 628 -24.80 12.56 6.54
N VAL A 629 -23.93 12.48 5.53
CA VAL A 629 -23.38 11.24 4.99
C VAL A 629 -21.86 11.33 5.04
N ASP A 630 -21.26 10.62 5.99
CA ASP A 630 -19.81 10.60 6.21
C ASP A 630 -19.37 9.24 6.77
N ILE A 631 -18.08 8.95 6.76
CA ILE A 631 -17.53 7.70 7.32
C ILE A 631 -17.70 7.69 8.84
N ILE A 632 -18.08 6.52 9.37
CA ILE A 632 -17.99 6.22 10.81
C ILE A 632 -16.94 5.14 11.02
N ILE A 633 -15.98 5.41 11.91
CA ILE A 633 -15.05 4.39 12.41
C ILE A 633 -15.83 3.45 13.35
N ASP A 634 -16.01 2.21 12.91
CA ASP A 634 -16.63 1.14 13.69
C ASP A 634 -15.70 -0.07 13.75
N LEU A 635 -14.81 -0.09 14.75
CA LEU A 635 -13.81 -1.16 14.93
C LEU A 635 -14.44 -2.51 15.28
N GLU A 636 -15.72 -2.53 15.65
CA GLU A 636 -16.48 -3.73 15.99
C GLU A 636 -17.23 -4.33 14.78
N SER A 637 -17.09 -3.74 13.60
CA SER A 637 -17.71 -4.23 12.37
C SER A 637 -17.20 -5.63 11.98
N ASP A 638 -18.13 -6.51 11.58
CA ASP A 638 -17.82 -7.85 11.05
C ASP A 638 -17.21 -7.81 9.63
N ASP A 639 -17.19 -6.65 8.96
CA ASP A 639 -16.51 -6.46 7.66
C ASP A 639 -15.12 -5.85 7.88
N PRO A 640 -14.04 -6.66 7.90
CA PRO A 640 -12.68 -6.16 8.15
C PRO A 640 -12.20 -5.22 7.03
N LYS A 641 -12.68 -5.35 5.79
CA LYS A 641 -12.27 -4.44 4.71
C LYS A 641 -12.88 -3.06 4.89
N ALA A 642 -14.11 -2.98 5.40
CA ALA A 642 -14.74 -1.70 5.74
C ALA A 642 -14.03 -1.03 6.91
N VAL A 643 -13.61 -1.79 7.93
CA VAL A 643 -12.76 -1.27 9.01
C VAL A 643 -11.46 -0.72 8.45
N GLU A 644 -10.75 -1.49 7.60
CA GLU A 644 -9.53 -1.04 6.93
C GLU A 644 -9.76 0.26 6.15
N THR A 645 -10.82 0.34 5.35
CA THR A 645 -11.16 1.56 4.60
C THR A 645 -11.34 2.76 5.53
N SER A 646 -12.08 2.62 6.64
CA SER A 646 -12.30 3.74 7.56
C SER A 646 -10.99 4.25 8.18
N LEU A 647 -10.09 3.33 8.55
CA LEU A 647 -8.77 3.66 9.11
C LEU A 647 -7.84 4.28 8.07
N LEU A 648 -7.81 3.75 6.85
CA LEU A 648 -7.05 4.31 5.74
C LEU A 648 -7.46 5.76 5.44
N PHE A 649 -8.77 6.03 5.42
CA PHE A 649 -9.28 7.37 5.17
C PHE A 649 -9.05 8.31 6.35
N ASP A 650 -9.08 7.82 7.59
CA ASP A 650 -8.69 8.63 8.76
C ASP A 650 -7.22 9.09 8.70
N ILE A 651 -6.30 8.21 8.33
CA ILE A 651 -4.90 8.59 8.10
C ILE A 651 -4.77 9.54 6.89
N ASN A 652 -5.58 9.36 5.85
CA ASN A 652 -5.63 10.29 4.73
C ASN A 652 -6.11 11.69 5.16
N MET A 653 -7.16 11.77 5.97
CA MET A 653 -7.69 13.03 6.53
C MET A 653 -6.65 13.72 7.42
N MET A 654 -5.95 12.96 8.27
CA MET A 654 -4.84 13.45 9.09
C MET A 654 -3.73 14.08 8.23
N CYS A 655 -3.30 13.39 7.17
CA CYS A 655 -2.17 13.81 6.34
C CYS A 655 -2.52 15.02 5.45
N CYS A 656 -3.68 14.98 4.80
CA CYS A 656 -4.04 15.95 3.77
C CYS A 656 -4.73 17.19 4.32
N PHE A 657 -5.66 17.02 5.26
CA PHE A 657 -6.54 18.08 5.74
C PHE A 657 -6.25 18.49 7.19
N GLY A 658 -5.48 17.69 7.94
CA GLY A 658 -5.30 17.91 9.37
C GLY A 658 -6.58 17.61 10.16
N SER A 659 -7.48 16.82 9.58
CA SER A 659 -8.78 16.45 10.12
C SER A 659 -8.83 14.95 10.46
N LYS A 660 -10.04 14.35 10.55
CA LYS A 660 -10.25 12.96 10.95
C LYS A 660 -11.55 12.37 10.45
N GLU A 661 -11.57 11.05 10.32
CA GLU A 661 -12.82 10.29 10.36
C GLU A 661 -13.22 10.06 11.81
N ARG A 662 -14.52 10.02 12.11
CA ARG A 662 -15.02 10.05 13.49
C ARG A 662 -15.71 8.76 13.88
N ASN A 663 -15.48 8.31 15.11
CA ASN A 663 -16.30 7.25 15.71
C ASN A 663 -17.65 7.82 16.22
N LYS A 664 -18.55 6.93 16.68
CA LYS A 664 -19.90 7.30 17.15
C LYS A 664 -19.88 8.33 18.32
N GLN A 665 -18.91 8.22 19.22
CA GLN A 665 -18.78 9.14 20.37
C GLN A 665 -18.25 10.51 19.94
N GLU A 666 -17.33 10.57 18.99
CA GLU A 666 -16.84 11.84 18.45
C GLU A 666 -17.92 12.58 17.67
N TRP A 667 -18.71 11.86 16.87
CA TRP A 667 -19.92 12.39 16.23
C TRP A 667 -20.89 12.97 17.26
N HIS A 668 -21.19 12.22 18.33
CA HIS A 668 -22.03 12.70 19.44
C HIS A 668 -21.51 14.05 19.97
N ASN A 669 -20.22 14.15 20.26
CA ASN A 669 -19.62 15.34 20.87
C ASN A 669 -19.78 16.58 19.98
N ILE A 670 -19.51 16.49 18.67
CA ILE A 670 -19.63 17.65 17.77
C ILE A 670 -21.10 18.03 17.51
N ILE A 671 -22.01 17.05 17.44
CA ILE A 671 -23.44 17.29 17.25
C ILE A 671 -24.02 18.01 18.47
N MET A 672 -23.77 17.48 19.67
CA MET A 672 -24.25 18.09 20.90
C MET A 672 -23.57 19.44 21.17
N GLY A 673 -22.28 19.58 20.86
CA GLY A 673 -21.54 20.84 20.94
C GLY A 673 -22.07 21.93 20.00
N ALA A 674 -22.70 21.54 18.89
CA ALA A 674 -23.40 22.46 17.99
C ALA A 674 -24.81 22.86 18.48
N GLY A 675 -25.30 22.25 19.56
CA GLY A 675 -26.57 22.61 20.21
C GLY A 675 -27.80 21.98 19.57
N TYR A 676 -27.66 20.81 18.94
CA TYR A 676 -28.79 20.01 18.45
C TYR A 676 -29.50 19.30 19.61
N SER A 677 -30.82 19.11 19.48
CA SER A 677 -31.65 18.48 20.52
C SER A 677 -31.57 16.95 20.48
N GLY A 678 -31.21 16.38 19.34
CA GLY A 678 -30.97 14.95 19.19
C GLY A 678 -30.45 14.58 17.80
N TYR A 679 -30.05 13.32 17.64
CA TYR A 679 -29.65 12.75 16.36
C TYR A 679 -29.96 11.26 16.28
N LYS A 680 -29.93 10.74 15.05
CA LYS A 680 -30.10 9.32 14.75
C LYS A 680 -29.07 8.89 13.73
N ILE A 681 -28.23 7.91 14.10
CA ILE A 681 -27.34 7.22 13.16
C ILE A 681 -28.12 6.03 12.59
N CYS A 682 -28.34 6.01 11.29
CA CYS A 682 -28.96 4.89 10.59
C CYS A 682 -27.94 3.74 10.43
N PRO A 683 -28.38 2.47 10.49
CA PRO A 683 -27.48 1.32 10.28
C PRO A 683 -26.67 1.46 8.99
N SER A 684 -25.38 1.13 9.01
CA SER A 684 -24.61 1.18 7.78
C SER A 684 -25.06 0.08 6.82
N ARG A 685 -25.79 0.48 5.78
CA ARG A 685 -26.11 -0.33 4.60
C ARG A 685 -25.43 0.25 3.35
N LEU A 686 -24.52 1.20 3.54
CA LEU A 686 -23.95 2.05 2.51
C LEU A 686 -22.41 1.89 2.44
N GLY A 687 -21.88 0.78 2.95
CA GLY A 687 -20.44 0.53 3.03
C GLY A 687 -19.84 1.13 4.30
N VAL A 688 -18.82 1.98 4.15
CA VAL A 688 -18.20 2.69 5.28
C VAL A 688 -18.92 3.98 5.65
N ASP A 689 -19.71 4.52 4.72
CA ASP A 689 -20.45 5.75 4.91
C ASP A 689 -21.71 5.48 5.73
N ALA A 690 -21.94 6.30 6.75
CA ALA A 690 -23.13 6.25 7.58
C ALA A 690 -24.02 7.46 7.31
N LEU A 691 -25.30 7.29 7.57
CA LEU A 691 -26.31 8.32 7.41
C LEU A 691 -26.77 8.79 8.79
N ILE A 692 -26.62 10.09 9.06
CA ILE A 692 -26.89 10.69 10.37
C ILE A 692 -27.93 11.81 10.19
N GLU A 693 -29.07 11.67 10.85
CA GLU A 693 -30.08 12.73 10.92
C GLU A 693 -29.87 13.55 12.21
N LEU A 694 -29.79 14.88 12.09
CA LEU A 694 -29.66 15.82 13.20
C LEU A 694 -30.92 16.68 13.33
N TYR A 695 -31.40 16.86 14.56
CA TYR A 695 -32.62 17.60 14.86
C TYR A 695 -32.27 18.87 15.67
N PRO A 696 -32.51 20.07 15.13
CA PRO A 696 -32.18 21.36 15.78
C PRO A 696 -32.73 21.52 17.19
#